data_AF-A0A7W7YCZ7-F1
#
_entry.id   AF-A0A7W7YCZ7-F1
#
_cell.length_a   1.000
_cell.length_b   1.000
_cell.length_c   1.000
_cell.angle_alpha   90.00
_cell.angle_beta   90.00
_cell.angle_gamma   90.00
#
_symmetry.space_group_name_H-M   'P 1'
#
loop_
_entity.id
_entity.type
_entity.pdbx_description
1 polymer ?
#
loop_
_entity_poly.entity_id
_entity_poly.type
_entity_poly.pdbx_seq_one_letter_code
_entity_poly.pdbx_strand_id
1 'polypeptide(L)'
;MTSLPTAPCQNRRMAWLWPLAWLTALVIRLIYFWQIHDTELAQALLGDAEVYDAWARRIAAGAWMGDRVFYQAPLYPYFLGVIYALGGHSLVLVRLVQIVAGAFSCVFLGMAAEHFISRRAGLIAAALMAACPTLIFFDCLIQKSVLDVFFLSVVLLMAAKAAHQKQALQWLCLGASIGLLTLTRENALVMLPLLLAWAWQHARRRALLLVLAGTACVLLPVAMRNQLVGGEFHLTTSQMGPNFYIGNNAHANGGYQPLVPMHGHAQHEQTDAVELAERETGRKLTAGEVSNFWMTKSLNFIRAEPWPWVKLMARKWLLVWNAHELGDTEEQSAYAEHSSLLRWLSVFLHFGVLCPLASLGAVWLWPRRRELWIFPAVALTYAASVAAFYVFARYRLPLVPVAILLAAGGIAGIRDHIRRPVPASTWKGLAVLLATAVLVNWPVTSGQTEGMVTLQNLGGYFVEQREFERAIANYEKVLKHVPDSLEAHAGMGSALLELKRVHEAVPHFEKALQLNPKLADLENNLGNALAALGRQSAALEHFEKALLLKPGSAEICYNLGNSLLQMRRIAEAVAMYEKSVQIDSEFAESHNNLGSLLFQMGRPEEALHHFRSCVALRPKAAGAHANLGVVLSKTGHPAEAVREYETALEADPAQTAAMSNLAWILATCPDPAVRNGTRAVELASKADDITQHASPDVLRTLAAALAETGRFPEARQTINTAINLLESQGNHGLAEALKSEREWYQAGRPFREMP
;
A
#
# COMPACT_ATOMS: atom_id res chain seq x y z
N MET A 1 -12.12 -52.41 -0.84
CA MET A 1 -11.84 -51.76 0.45
C MET A 1 -10.45 -52.19 0.92
N THR A 2 -9.40 -51.48 0.52
CA THR A 2 -8.06 -51.68 1.08
C THR A 2 -7.93 -50.79 2.31
N SER A 3 -7.96 -51.36 3.51
CA SER A 3 -7.63 -50.64 4.73
C SER A 3 -6.19 -50.12 4.61
N LEU A 4 -5.98 -48.83 4.92
CA LEU A 4 -4.63 -48.31 5.22
C LEU A 4 -3.95 -49.27 6.20
N PRO A 5 -2.63 -49.47 6.10
CA PRO A 5 -1.92 -50.32 7.06
C PRO A 5 -2.31 -49.91 8.48
N THR A 6 -2.65 -50.91 9.30
CA THR A 6 -2.91 -50.72 10.74
C THR A 6 -1.81 -49.83 11.29
N ALA A 7 -2.18 -48.73 11.93
CA ALA A 7 -1.21 -47.77 12.47
C ALA A 7 -0.12 -48.57 13.20
N PRO A 8 1.18 -48.27 13.00
CA PRO A 8 2.18 -48.84 13.89
C PRO A 8 1.69 -48.53 15.30
N CYS A 9 1.49 -49.58 16.11
CA CYS A 9 1.02 -49.48 17.50
C CYS A 9 1.56 -48.17 18.08
N GLN A 10 0.68 -47.25 18.50
CA GLN A 10 1.06 -45.99 19.14
C GLN A 10 2.04 -46.35 20.26
N ASN A 11 3.33 -46.28 19.96
CA ASN A 11 4.35 -46.74 20.86
C ASN A 11 4.51 -45.59 21.83
N ARG A 12 3.66 -45.58 22.89
CA ARG A 12 3.54 -44.51 23.90
C ARG A 12 4.92 -44.07 24.43
N ARG A 13 5.90 -44.98 24.40
CA ARG A 13 7.33 -44.76 24.75
C ARG A 13 8.02 -43.63 23.99
N MET A 14 7.50 -43.18 22.85
CA MET A 14 8.13 -42.16 22.01
C MET A 14 7.19 -40.99 21.67
N ALA A 15 6.11 -40.80 22.44
CA ALA A 15 5.19 -39.67 22.27
C ALA A 15 5.86 -38.31 22.54
N TRP A 16 6.95 -38.30 23.31
CA TRP A 16 7.77 -37.12 23.63
C TRP A 16 8.49 -36.50 22.41
N LEU A 17 8.59 -37.23 21.29
CA LEU A 17 9.21 -36.72 20.07
C LEU A 17 8.43 -35.58 19.42
N TRP A 18 7.10 -35.53 19.58
CA TRP A 18 6.28 -34.45 19.00
C TRP A 18 6.43 -33.13 19.78
N PRO A 19 6.38 -33.11 21.13
CA PRO A 19 6.80 -31.95 21.90
C PRO A 19 8.22 -31.49 21.61
N LEU A 20 9.18 -32.42 21.45
CA LEU A 20 10.55 -32.06 21.08
C LEU A 20 10.60 -31.41 19.69
N ALA A 21 9.94 -31.99 18.69
CA ALA A 21 9.88 -31.43 17.34
C ALA A 21 9.26 -30.01 17.33
N TRP A 22 8.21 -29.82 18.12
CA TRP A 22 7.60 -28.49 18.31
C TRP A 22 8.59 -27.49 18.92
N LEU A 23 9.25 -27.88 20.02
CA LEU A 23 10.22 -27.01 20.71
C LEU A 23 11.39 -26.65 19.79
N THR A 24 11.91 -27.62 19.03
CA THR A 24 12.97 -27.36 18.05
C THR A 24 12.51 -26.37 16.97
N ALA A 25 11.31 -26.56 16.40
CA ALA A 25 10.75 -25.67 15.40
C ALA A 25 10.50 -24.25 15.94
N LEU A 26 10.08 -24.15 17.20
CA LEU A 26 9.88 -22.89 17.92
C LEU A 26 11.21 -22.16 18.13
N VAL A 27 12.23 -22.86 18.64
CA VAL A 27 13.56 -22.27 18.91
C VAL A 27 14.20 -21.76 17.62
N ILE A 28 14.13 -22.50 16.51
CA ILE A 28 14.65 -22.05 15.21
C ILE A 28 14.01 -20.72 14.78
N ARG A 29 12.68 -20.61 14.90
CA ARG A 29 11.94 -19.40 14.55
C ARG A 29 12.24 -18.23 15.50
N LEU A 30 12.38 -18.49 16.80
CA LEU A 30 12.76 -17.46 17.77
C LEU A 30 14.17 -16.94 17.53
N ILE A 31 15.12 -17.81 17.16
CA ILE A 31 16.47 -17.39 16.74
C ILE A 31 16.38 -16.49 15.51
N TYR A 32 15.61 -16.87 14.49
CA TYR A 32 15.42 -16.05 13.30
C TYR A 32 14.80 -14.69 13.65
N PHE A 33 13.71 -14.68 14.43
CA PHE A 33 13.06 -13.45 14.87
C PHE A 33 14.03 -12.53 15.62
N TRP A 34 14.82 -13.09 16.55
CA TRP A 34 15.84 -12.34 17.28
C TRP A 34 16.92 -11.74 16.35
N GLN A 35 17.27 -12.41 15.26
CA GLN A 35 18.24 -11.86 14.29
C GLN A 35 17.70 -10.66 13.51
N ILE A 36 16.38 -10.61 13.26
CA ILE A 36 15.79 -9.57 12.39
C ILE A 36 15.03 -8.47 13.15
N HIS A 37 14.64 -8.66 14.41
CA HIS A 37 13.68 -7.79 15.09
C HIS A 37 14.09 -6.31 15.18
N ASP A 38 15.40 -6.03 15.23
CA ASP A 38 15.96 -4.67 15.29
C ASP A 38 16.20 -4.04 13.92
N THR A 39 15.87 -4.74 12.83
CA THR A 39 16.07 -4.23 11.46
C THR A 39 14.93 -3.33 11.01
N GLU A 40 15.21 -2.44 10.06
CA GLU A 40 14.22 -1.58 9.42
C GLU A 40 13.09 -2.40 8.77
N LEU A 41 13.45 -3.52 8.14
CA LEU A 41 12.51 -4.45 7.51
C LEU A 41 11.49 -5.01 8.52
N ALA A 42 11.92 -5.34 9.74
CA ALA A 42 11.02 -5.84 10.77
C ALA A 42 10.12 -4.75 11.39
N GLN A 43 10.45 -3.48 11.23
CA GLN A 43 9.69 -2.36 11.78
C GLN A 43 8.70 -1.78 10.76
N ALA A 44 9.07 -1.78 9.48
CA ALA A 44 8.21 -1.32 8.40
C ALA A 44 7.04 -2.29 8.14
N LEU A 45 5.84 -1.75 7.94
CA LEU A 45 4.70 -2.48 7.43
C LEU A 45 4.61 -2.22 5.93
N LEU A 46 5.09 -3.17 5.12
CA LEU A 46 5.13 -3.01 3.66
C LEU A 46 3.89 -3.65 3.01
N GLY A 47 3.31 -2.96 2.03
CA GLY A 47 2.22 -3.45 1.18
C GLY A 47 1.02 -4.00 1.97
N ASP A 48 0.69 -5.28 1.74
CA ASP A 48 -0.46 -5.94 2.39
C ASP A 48 -0.41 -5.89 3.94
N ALA A 49 0.79 -5.87 4.54
CA ALA A 49 0.95 -5.89 5.99
C ALA A 49 0.33 -4.63 6.64
N GLU A 50 0.48 -3.48 6.00
CA GLU A 50 -0.10 -2.21 6.46
C GLU A 50 -1.63 -2.26 6.41
N VAL A 51 -2.20 -2.75 5.30
CA VAL A 51 -3.65 -2.90 5.12
C VAL A 51 -4.23 -3.86 6.16
N TYR A 52 -3.56 -4.98 6.42
CA TYR A 52 -3.98 -5.94 7.44
C TYR A 52 -3.92 -5.35 8.85
N ASP A 53 -2.86 -4.59 9.18
CA ASP A 53 -2.74 -3.93 10.47
C ASP A 53 -3.85 -2.90 10.69
N ALA A 54 -4.09 -2.03 9.70
CA ALA A 54 -5.13 -1.01 9.75
C ALA A 54 -6.53 -1.63 9.90
N TRP A 55 -6.82 -2.70 9.14
CA TRP A 55 -8.10 -3.41 9.24
C TRP A 55 -8.25 -4.10 10.61
N ALA A 56 -7.20 -4.75 11.11
CA ALA A 56 -7.20 -5.40 12.41
C ALA A 56 -7.47 -4.42 13.56
N ARG A 57 -6.88 -3.21 13.52
CA ARG A 57 -7.15 -2.15 14.50
C ARG A 57 -8.61 -1.73 14.52
N ARG A 58 -9.25 -1.61 13.33
CA ARG A 58 -10.69 -1.30 13.24
C ARG A 58 -11.54 -2.41 13.86
N ILE A 59 -11.19 -3.68 13.61
CA ILE A 59 -11.88 -4.83 14.22
C ILE A 59 -11.74 -4.80 15.75
N ALA A 60 -10.52 -4.57 16.26
CA ALA A 60 -10.27 -4.47 17.69
C ALA A 60 -11.01 -3.29 18.36
N ALA A 61 -11.25 -2.22 17.61
CA ALA A 61 -12.06 -1.07 18.02
C ALA A 61 -13.58 -1.31 17.93
N GLY A 62 -14.02 -2.51 17.53
CA GLY A 62 -15.44 -2.90 17.48
C GLY A 62 -16.08 -2.89 16.09
N ALA A 63 -15.36 -2.50 15.03
CA ALA A 63 -15.87 -2.50 13.66
C ALA A 63 -15.82 -3.90 13.01
N TRP A 64 -16.43 -4.89 13.67
CA TRP A 64 -16.43 -6.30 13.23
C TRP A 64 -17.13 -6.52 11.90
N MET A 65 -18.20 -5.78 11.60
CA MET A 65 -18.98 -6.03 10.39
C MET A 65 -18.40 -5.40 9.13
N GLY A 66 -17.58 -4.35 9.22
CA GLY A 66 -17.13 -3.57 8.05
C GLY A 66 -18.27 -2.90 7.26
N ASP A 67 -17.96 -2.31 6.12
CA ASP A 67 -18.87 -1.47 5.32
C ASP A 67 -19.05 -1.91 3.86
N ARG A 68 -18.20 -2.80 3.34
CA ARG A 68 -18.23 -3.26 1.94
C ARG A 68 -18.04 -4.78 1.83
N VAL A 69 -18.35 -5.36 0.66
CA VAL A 69 -17.95 -6.75 0.32
C VAL A 69 -16.44 -6.89 0.52
N PHE A 70 -15.99 -8.03 1.07
CA PHE A 70 -14.56 -8.25 1.21
C PHE A 70 -13.86 -8.29 -0.15
N TYR A 71 -12.87 -7.41 -0.31
CA TYR A 71 -11.98 -7.46 -1.46
C TYR A 71 -10.85 -8.48 -1.24
N GLN A 72 -10.22 -8.46 -0.07
CA GLN A 72 -9.19 -9.42 0.34
C GLN A 72 -9.71 -10.48 1.31
N ALA A 73 -9.03 -11.63 1.37
CA ALA A 73 -9.38 -12.75 2.24
C ALA A 73 -9.46 -12.35 3.74
N PRO A 74 -10.60 -12.55 4.41
CA PRO A 74 -10.87 -11.88 5.68
C PRO A 74 -10.24 -12.53 6.92
N LEU A 75 -9.85 -13.81 6.88
CA LEU A 75 -9.53 -14.52 8.13
C LEU A 75 -8.30 -13.96 8.86
N TYR A 76 -7.29 -13.50 8.13
CA TYR A 76 -6.06 -13.00 8.74
C TYR A 76 -6.24 -11.65 9.47
N PRO A 77 -6.87 -10.62 8.88
CA PRO A 77 -7.24 -9.39 9.60
C PRO A 77 -8.07 -9.62 10.86
N TYR A 78 -9.01 -10.57 10.83
CA TYR A 78 -9.80 -10.93 12.02
C TYR A 78 -8.95 -11.65 13.08
N PHE A 79 -8.05 -12.53 12.65
CA PHE A 79 -7.07 -13.15 13.55
C PHE A 79 -6.20 -12.11 14.25
N LEU A 80 -5.69 -11.12 13.52
CA LEU A 80 -4.95 -9.98 14.09
C LEU A 80 -5.83 -9.13 15.01
N GLY A 81 -7.07 -8.83 14.60
CA GLY A 81 -8.02 -8.04 15.40
C GLY A 81 -8.33 -8.69 16.75
N VAL A 82 -8.43 -10.02 16.82
CA VAL A 82 -8.58 -10.76 18.08
C VAL A 82 -7.32 -10.64 18.95
N ILE A 83 -6.12 -10.75 18.36
CA ILE A 83 -4.86 -10.54 19.11
C ILE A 83 -4.82 -9.13 19.70
N TYR A 84 -5.17 -8.12 18.90
CA TYR A 84 -5.19 -6.71 19.35
C TYR A 84 -6.26 -6.43 20.40
N ALA A 85 -7.43 -7.07 20.31
CA ALA A 85 -8.48 -6.94 21.32
C ALA A 85 -8.07 -7.55 22.68
N LEU A 86 -7.26 -8.61 22.69
CA LEU A 86 -6.83 -9.30 23.91
C LEU A 86 -5.54 -8.75 24.51
N GLY A 87 -4.58 -8.36 23.68
CA GLY A 87 -3.21 -8.00 24.09
C GLY A 87 -2.78 -6.58 23.75
N GLY A 88 -3.67 -5.77 23.16
CA GLY A 88 -3.33 -4.46 22.61
C GLY A 88 -2.61 -4.53 21.27
N HIS A 89 -2.41 -3.36 20.64
CA HIS A 89 -1.68 -3.28 19.37
C HIS A 89 -0.18 -3.54 19.60
N SER A 90 0.31 -4.68 19.13
CA SER A 90 1.71 -5.07 19.22
C SER A 90 2.13 -6.02 18.10
N LEU A 91 2.98 -5.54 17.19
CA LEU A 91 3.52 -6.37 16.10
C LEU A 91 4.42 -7.51 16.61
N VAL A 92 5.11 -7.29 17.73
CA VAL A 92 5.92 -8.34 18.39
C VAL A 92 5.03 -9.47 18.88
N LEU A 93 3.90 -9.14 19.54
CA LEU A 93 2.96 -10.16 20.01
C LEU A 93 2.39 -10.97 18.84
N VAL A 94 2.02 -10.31 17.74
CA VAL A 94 1.56 -10.99 16.53
C VAL A 94 2.61 -11.99 16.04
N ARG A 95 3.86 -11.56 15.86
CA ARG A 95 4.95 -12.44 15.41
C ARG A 95 5.16 -13.63 16.34
N LEU A 96 5.11 -13.42 17.66
CA LEU A 96 5.23 -14.52 18.62
C LEU A 96 4.10 -15.55 18.48
N VAL A 97 2.85 -15.09 18.31
CA VAL A 97 1.70 -15.99 18.08
C VAL A 97 1.85 -16.76 16.76
N GLN A 98 2.30 -16.09 15.70
CA GLN A 98 2.56 -16.73 14.41
C GLN A 98 3.68 -17.76 14.47
N ILE A 99 4.78 -17.45 15.16
CA ILE A 99 5.90 -18.38 15.40
C ILE A 99 5.42 -19.64 16.12
N VAL A 100 4.54 -19.50 17.10
CA VAL A 100 3.90 -20.63 17.80
C VAL A 100 3.02 -21.44 16.83
N ALA A 101 2.20 -20.78 16.01
CA ALA A 101 1.37 -21.44 15.00
C ALA A 101 2.23 -22.20 13.96
N GLY A 102 3.29 -21.58 13.45
CA GLY A 102 4.26 -22.19 12.53
C GLY A 102 4.93 -23.44 13.12
N ALA A 103 5.33 -23.39 14.40
CA ALA A 103 5.88 -24.56 15.10
C ALA A 103 4.86 -25.71 15.21
N PHE A 104 3.57 -25.41 15.45
CA PHE A 104 2.51 -26.42 15.42
C PHE A 104 2.29 -27.02 14.02
N SER A 105 2.40 -26.22 12.95
CA SER A 105 2.32 -26.69 11.57
C SER A 105 3.33 -27.80 11.28
N CYS A 106 4.58 -27.66 11.76
CA CYS A 106 5.61 -28.70 11.62
C CYS A 106 5.19 -30.03 12.25
N VAL A 107 4.58 -29.99 13.43
CA VAL A 107 4.09 -31.18 14.13
C VAL A 107 2.90 -31.79 13.42
N PHE A 108 1.94 -30.97 12.99
CA PHE A 108 0.72 -31.46 12.32
C PHE A 108 1.06 -32.14 11.00
N LEU A 109 1.96 -31.57 10.20
CA LEU A 109 2.45 -32.21 8.97
C LEU A 109 3.21 -33.50 9.28
N GLY A 110 4.09 -33.49 10.29
CA GLY A 110 4.83 -34.68 10.70
C GLY A 110 3.91 -35.82 11.16
N MET A 111 2.88 -35.50 11.96
CA MET A 111 1.86 -36.46 12.34
C MET A 111 1.08 -36.97 11.12
N ALA A 112 0.68 -36.11 10.18
CA ALA A 112 0.01 -36.53 8.96
C ALA A 112 0.89 -37.52 8.15
N ALA A 113 2.16 -37.19 7.94
CA ALA A 113 3.12 -38.05 7.25
C ALA A 113 3.40 -39.37 8.00
N GLU A 114 3.38 -39.38 9.34
CA GLU A 114 3.44 -40.61 10.14
C GLU A 114 2.27 -41.55 9.81
N HIS A 115 1.05 -40.99 9.74
CA HIS A 115 -0.16 -41.78 9.51
C HIS A 115 -0.28 -42.26 8.05
N PHE A 116 0.06 -41.42 7.08
CA PHE A 116 -0.05 -41.78 5.66
C PHE A 116 1.10 -42.66 5.18
N ILE A 117 2.34 -42.38 5.60
CA ILE A 117 3.54 -43.01 5.04
C ILE A 117 4.20 -43.94 6.06
N SER A 118 4.89 -43.35 7.05
CA SER A 118 5.58 -44.08 8.11
C SER A 118 6.07 -43.11 9.19
N ARG A 119 6.34 -43.62 10.39
CA ARG A 119 6.90 -42.82 11.49
C ARG A 119 8.20 -42.10 11.14
N ARG A 120 9.10 -42.75 10.39
CA ARG A 120 10.35 -42.13 9.93
C ARG A 120 10.08 -40.95 9.00
N ALA A 121 9.17 -41.13 8.04
CA ALA A 121 8.73 -40.05 7.16
C ALA A 121 8.08 -38.91 7.96
N GLY A 122 7.32 -39.21 9.02
CA GLY A 122 6.77 -38.20 9.91
C GLY A 122 7.81 -37.32 10.60
N LEU A 123 8.85 -37.93 11.19
CA LEU A 123 9.93 -37.17 11.83
C LEU A 123 10.75 -36.37 10.80
N ILE A 124 11.02 -36.95 9.62
CA ILE A 124 11.72 -36.25 8.53
C ILE A 124 10.89 -35.06 8.04
N ALA A 125 9.58 -35.22 7.85
CA ALA A 125 8.69 -34.14 7.41
C ALA A 125 8.68 -32.98 8.42
N ALA A 126 8.57 -33.27 9.71
CA ALA A 126 8.65 -32.26 10.75
C ALA A 126 10.01 -31.53 10.76
N ALA A 127 11.11 -32.26 10.60
CA ALA A 127 12.46 -31.67 10.55
C ALA A 127 12.68 -30.80 9.29
N LEU A 128 12.28 -31.28 8.12
CA LEU A 128 12.35 -30.52 6.87
C LEU A 128 11.51 -29.25 6.96
N MET A 129 10.29 -29.33 7.51
CA MET A 129 9.42 -28.17 7.67
C MET A 129 9.95 -27.18 8.70
N ALA A 130 10.57 -27.66 9.78
CA ALA A 130 11.18 -26.82 10.80
C ALA A 130 12.40 -26.05 10.27
N ALA A 131 13.14 -26.63 9.31
CA ALA A 131 14.34 -26.06 8.69
C ALA A 131 14.09 -25.37 7.35
N CYS A 132 12.84 -25.29 6.87
CA CYS A 132 12.52 -24.70 5.57
C CYS A 132 12.61 -23.16 5.64
N PRO A 133 13.56 -22.53 4.94
CA PRO A 133 13.83 -21.09 5.07
C PRO A 133 12.60 -20.25 4.67
N THR A 134 11.89 -20.65 3.61
CA THR A 134 10.68 -19.97 3.16
C THR A 134 9.58 -19.95 4.23
N LEU A 135 9.39 -21.04 4.96
CA LEU A 135 8.41 -21.09 6.04
C LEU A 135 8.86 -20.28 7.25
N ILE A 136 10.15 -20.34 7.60
CA ILE A 136 10.73 -19.54 8.69
C ILE A 136 10.55 -18.04 8.43
N PHE A 137 10.82 -17.60 7.19
CA PHE A 137 10.61 -16.24 6.72
C PHE A 137 9.15 -15.79 6.88
N PHE A 138 8.19 -16.51 6.29
CA PHE A 138 6.78 -16.14 6.35
C PHE A 138 6.16 -16.24 7.75
N ASP A 139 6.69 -17.08 8.64
CA ASP A 139 6.19 -17.18 10.02
C ASP A 139 6.48 -15.91 10.85
N CYS A 140 7.48 -15.11 10.47
CA CYS A 140 7.82 -13.84 11.14
C CYS A 140 7.32 -12.58 10.40
N LEU A 141 6.77 -12.74 9.19
CA LEU A 141 6.17 -11.67 8.41
C LEU A 141 4.74 -11.41 8.88
N ILE A 142 4.28 -10.16 8.92
CA ILE A 142 2.87 -9.84 9.25
C ILE A 142 2.01 -10.12 8.01
N GLN A 143 1.72 -11.39 7.76
CA GLN A 143 1.03 -11.82 6.55
C GLN A 143 0.24 -13.11 6.74
N LYS A 144 -0.81 -13.30 5.93
CA LYS A 144 -1.70 -14.47 5.98
C LYS A 144 -1.05 -15.83 5.72
N SER A 145 0.16 -15.83 5.13
CA SER A 145 0.93 -17.02 4.72
C SER A 145 1.12 -18.06 5.83
N VAL A 146 1.30 -17.63 7.08
CA VAL A 146 1.40 -18.54 8.24
C VAL A 146 0.12 -19.35 8.47
N LEU A 147 -1.05 -18.73 8.29
CA LEU A 147 -2.34 -19.41 8.45
C LEU A 147 -2.62 -20.36 7.29
N ASP A 148 -2.15 -20.06 6.08
CA ASP A 148 -2.26 -20.96 4.92
C ASP A 148 -1.58 -22.30 5.21
N VAL A 149 -0.34 -22.23 5.71
CA VAL A 149 0.47 -23.40 6.05
C VAL A 149 -0.11 -24.14 7.25
N PHE A 150 -0.59 -23.40 8.25
CA PHE A 150 -1.24 -23.96 9.44
C PHE A 150 -2.49 -24.76 9.08
N PHE A 151 -3.47 -24.13 8.41
CA PHE A 151 -4.72 -24.80 8.08
C PHE A 151 -4.53 -25.91 7.05
N LEU A 152 -3.60 -25.79 6.10
CA LEU A 152 -3.25 -26.91 5.23
C LEU A 152 -2.70 -28.11 6.02
N SER A 153 -1.81 -27.86 6.99
CA SER A 153 -1.27 -28.93 7.85
C SER A 153 -2.37 -29.58 8.69
N VAL A 154 -3.34 -28.80 9.18
CA VAL A 154 -4.54 -29.31 9.86
C VAL A 154 -5.41 -30.13 8.90
N VAL A 155 -5.66 -29.67 7.67
CA VAL A 155 -6.40 -30.41 6.64
C VAL A 155 -5.77 -31.78 6.39
N LEU A 156 -4.44 -31.84 6.21
CA LEU A 156 -3.73 -33.11 6.00
C LEU A 156 -3.82 -34.02 7.23
N LEU A 157 -3.68 -33.48 8.44
CA LEU A 157 -3.82 -34.24 9.68
C LEU A 157 -5.25 -34.76 9.89
N MET A 158 -6.27 -33.93 9.63
CA MET A 158 -7.67 -34.31 9.76
C MET A 158 -8.06 -35.35 8.72
N ALA A 159 -7.57 -35.23 7.48
CA ALA A 159 -7.72 -36.28 6.47
C ALA A 159 -7.11 -37.60 6.98
N ALA A 160 -5.87 -37.58 7.50
CA ALA A 160 -5.22 -38.76 8.04
C ALA A 160 -6.04 -39.44 9.15
N LYS A 161 -6.53 -38.64 10.11
CA LYS A 161 -7.35 -39.14 11.22
C LYS A 161 -8.70 -39.67 10.74
N ALA A 162 -9.38 -38.94 9.85
CA ALA A 162 -10.70 -39.29 9.33
C ALA A 162 -10.67 -40.63 8.55
N ALA A 163 -9.63 -40.88 7.75
CA ALA A 163 -9.47 -42.15 7.06
C ALA A 163 -9.22 -43.33 8.01
N HIS A 164 -8.61 -43.09 9.17
CA HIS A 164 -8.23 -44.13 10.12
C HIS A 164 -9.33 -44.44 11.13
N GLN A 165 -9.80 -43.42 11.87
CA GLN A 165 -10.75 -43.58 12.97
C GLN A 165 -12.22 -43.52 12.51
N LYS A 166 -12.47 -42.95 11.32
CA LYS A 166 -13.81 -42.87 10.67
C LYS A 166 -14.88 -42.20 11.53
N GLN A 167 -14.50 -41.34 12.46
CA GLN A 167 -15.42 -40.61 13.33
C GLN A 167 -16.07 -39.44 12.60
N ALA A 168 -17.37 -39.20 12.85
CA ALA A 168 -18.12 -38.12 12.19
C ALA A 168 -17.50 -36.73 12.43
N LEU A 169 -17.04 -36.48 13.66
CA LEU A 169 -16.39 -35.23 14.02
C LEU A 169 -15.16 -34.92 13.17
N GLN A 170 -14.36 -35.93 12.79
CA GLN A 170 -13.14 -35.72 12.01
C GLN A 170 -13.44 -35.32 10.57
N TRP A 171 -14.48 -35.89 9.97
CA TRP A 171 -14.96 -35.48 8.64
C TRP A 171 -15.51 -34.06 8.68
N LEU A 172 -16.23 -33.69 9.75
CA LEU A 172 -16.71 -32.32 9.96
C LEU A 172 -15.54 -31.34 10.14
N CYS A 173 -14.56 -31.67 10.98
CA CYS A 173 -13.36 -30.87 11.21
C CYS A 173 -12.50 -30.75 9.94
N LEU A 174 -12.40 -31.80 9.12
CA LEU A 174 -11.75 -31.73 7.81
C LEU A 174 -12.44 -30.67 6.94
N GLY A 175 -13.77 -30.72 6.84
CA GLY A 175 -14.56 -29.72 6.12
C GLY A 175 -14.35 -28.29 6.63
N ALA A 176 -14.43 -28.09 7.94
CA ALA A 176 -14.22 -26.78 8.57
C ALA A 176 -12.80 -26.25 8.35
N SER A 177 -11.78 -27.12 8.39
CA SER A 177 -10.39 -26.73 8.14
C SER A 177 -10.17 -26.28 6.69
N ILE A 178 -10.84 -26.92 5.72
CA ILE A 178 -10.84 -26.45 4.32
C ILE A 178 -11.53 -25.09 4.20
N GLY A 179 -12.65 -24.90 4.92
CA GLY A 179 -13.34 -23.61 4.97
C GLY A 179 -12.44 -22.49 5.52
N LEU A 180 -11.73 -22.74 6.63
CA LEU A 180 -10.79 -21.78 7.21
C LEU A 180 -9.61 -21.48 6.27
N LEU A 181 -9.02 -22.52 5.66
CA LEU A 181 -8.00 -22.36 4.62
C LEU A 181 -8.52 -21.55 3.41
N THR A 182 -9.79 -21.70 3.05
CA THR A 182 -10.42 -20.93 1.97
C THR A 182 -10.61 -19.45 2.35
N LEU A 183 -10.84 -19.15 3.63
CA LEU A 183 -10.94 -17.77 4.12
C LEU A 183 -9.59 -17.07 4.33
N THR A 184 -8.47 -17.80 4.36
CA THR A 184 -7.13 -17.22 4.22
C THR A 184 -6.73 -17.11 2.75
N ARG A 185 -7.10 -18.12 1.96
CA ARG A 185 -6.71 -18.23 0.57
C ARG A 185 -7.77 -18.92 -0.29
N GLU A 186 -8.37 -18.13 -1.15
CA GLU A 186 -9.59 -18.46 -1.87
C GLU A 186 -9.38 -19.61 -2.87
N ASN A 187 -8.22 -19.66 -3.52
CA ASN A 187 -7.90 -20.72 -4.47
C ASN A 187 -7.73 -22.10 -3.81
N ALA A 188 -7.61 -22.20 -2.48
CA ALA A 188 -7.58 -23.49 -1.79
C ALA A 188 -8.89 -24.27 -1.93
N LEU A 189 -10.00 -23.61 -2.28
CA LEU A 189 -11.29 -24.24 -2.51
C LEU A 189 -11.24 -25.28 -3.66
N VAL A 190 -10.29 -25.15 -4.61
CA VAL A 190 -10.08 -26.14 -5.69
C VAL A 190 -9.65 -27.51 -5.16
N MET A 191 -9.19 -27.60 -3.91
CA MET A 191 -8.82 -28.86 -3.26
C MET A 191 -10.06 -29.62 -2.78
N LEU A 192 -11.20 -28.96 -2.56
CA LEU A 192 -12.40 -29.58 -2.00
C LEU A 192 -12.94 -30.73 -2.87
N PRO A 193 -13.10 -30.61 -4.20
CA PRO A 193 -13.53 -31.73 -5.04
C PRO A 193 -12.60 -32.95 -4.95
N LEU A 194 -11.28 -32.73 -4.89
CA LEU A 194 -10.30 -33.81 -4.74
C LEU A 194 -10.42 -34.50 -3.38
N LEU A 195 -10.60 -33.72 -2.31
CA LEU A 195 -10.78 -34.25 -0.96
C LEU A 195 -12.11 -34.99 -0.82
N LEU A 196 -13.17 -34.57 -1.51
CA LEU A 196 -14.44 -35.30 -1.56
C LEU A 196 -14.29 -36.61 -2.35
N ALA A 197 -13.61 -36.61 -3.49
CA ALA A 197 -13.33 -37.82 -4.26
C ALA A 197 -12.48 -38.81 -3.45
N TRP A 198 -11.49 -38.32 -2.72
CA TRP A 198 -10.70 -39.11 -1.80
C TRP A 198 -11.53 -39.61 -0.61
N ALA A 199 -12.34 -38.76 0.02
CA ALA A 199 -13.23 -39.14 1.11
C ALA A 199 -14.22 -40.24 0.70
N TRP A 200 -14.75 -40.17 -0.52
CA TRP A 200 -15.63 -41.20 -1.09
C TRP A 200 -14.95 -42.56 -1.20
N GLN A 201 -13.65 -42.58 -1.54
CA GLN A 201 -12.88 -43.82 -1.61
C GLN A 201 -12.69 -44.47 -0.23
N HIS A 202 -12.61 -43.67 0.82
CA HIS A 202 -12.27 -44.11 2.18
C HIS A 202 -13.47 -44.21 3.14
N ALA A 203 -14.63 -43.62 2.79
CA ALA A 203 -15.80 -43.54 3.65
C ALA A 203 -17.13 -43.60 2.89
N ARG A 204 -18.25 -43.68 3.64
CA ARG A 204 -19.62 -43.72 3.09
C ARG A 204 -20.12 -42.32 2.73
N ARG A 205 -21.25 -42.24 2.01
CA ARG A 205 -21.96 -40.99 1.64
C ARG A 205 -22.08 -39.97 2.79
N ARG A 206 -22.32 -40.43 4.02
CA ARG A 206 -22.41 -39.57 5.22
C ARG A 206 -21.13 -38.75 5.47
N ALA A 207 -19.95 -39.27 5.15
CA ALA A 207 -18.69 -38.55 5.32
C ALA A 207 -18.59 -37.35 4.36
N LEU A 208 -19.07 -37.48 3.11
CA LEU A 208 -19.11 -36.37 2.18
C LEU A 208 -19.99 -35.23 2.69
N LEU A 209 -21.18 -35.58 3.19
CA LEU A 209 -22.11 -34.59 3.75
C LEU A 209 -21.51 -33.87 4.96
N LEU A 210 -20.73 -34.57 5.79
CA LEU A 210 -20.04 -33.96 6.94
C LEU A 210 -18.92 -33.03 6.51
N VAL A 211 -18.12 -33.40 5.49
CA VAL A 211 -17.11 -32.49 4.92
C VAL A 211 -17.77 -31.24 4.36
N LEU A 212 -18.82 -31.39 3.54
CA LEU A 212 -19.57 -30.27 2.99
C LEU A 212 -20.21 -29.40 4.07
N ALA A 213 -20.81 -30.00 5.09
CA ALA A 213 -21.40 -29.28 6.21
C ALA A 213 -20.34 -28.51 7.01
N GLY A 214 -19.16 -29.10 7.24
CA GLY A 214 -18.05 -28.43 7.91
C GLY A 214 -17.55 -27.23 7.12
N THR A 215 -17.37 -27.38 5.80
CA THR A 215 -16.97 -26.26 4.93
C THR A 215 -18.02 -25.16 4.89
N ALA A 216 -19.30 -25.53 4.75
CA ALA A 216 -20.42 -24.58 4.73
C ALA A 216 -20.56 -23.82 6.06
N CYS A 217 -20.34 -24.49 7.20
CA CYS A 217 -20.39 -23.87 8.53
C CYS A 217 -19.41 -22.69 8.67
N VAL A 218 -18.29 -22.72 7.95
CA VAL A 218 -17.28 -21.64 7.96
C VAL A 218 -17.56 -20.60 6.89
N LEU A 219 -17.91 -21.02 5.67
CA LEU A 219 -18.05 -20.09 4.54
C LEU A 219 -19.39 -19.36 4.50
N LEU A 220 -20.49 -19.99 4.91
CA LEU A 220 -21.82 -19.38 4.85
C LEU A 220 -21.95 -18.13 5.73
N PRO A 221 -21.43 -18.07 6.97
CA PRO A 221 -21.46 -16.83 7.76
C PRO A 221 -20.78 -15.65 7.05
N VAL A 222 -19.65 -15.89 6.38
CA VAL A 222 -18.95 -14.87 5.60
C VAL A 222 -19.76 -14.44 4.39
N ALA A 223 -20.35 -15.41 3.67
CA ALA A 223 -21.21 -15.14 2.51
C ALA A 223 -22.46 -14.33 2.89
N MET A 224 -23.10 -14.69 4.00
CA MET A 224 -24.24 -13.96 4.57
C MET A 224 -23.83 -12.54 4.95
N ARG A 225 -22.67 -12.36 5.60
CA ARG A 225 -22.15 -11.03 5.92
C ARG A 225 -21.92 -10.20 4.65
N ASN A 226 -21.31 -10.77 3.61
CA ASN A 226 -21.09 -10.06 2.35
C ASN A 226 -22.41 -9.62 1.70
N GLN A 227 -23.44 -10.46 1.75
CA GLN A 227 -24.77 -10.12 1.27
C GLN A 227 -25.44 -9.02 2.11
N LEU A 228 -25.34 -9.11 3.44
CA LEU A 228 -25.95 -8.14 4.36
C LEU A 228 -25.30 -6.75 4.29
N VAL A 229 -23.97 -6.70 4.18
CA VAL A 229 -23.20 -5.44 4.18
C VAL A 229 -23.05 -4.86 2.78
N GLY A 230 -22.75 -5.69 1.79
CA GLY A 230 -22.40 -5.26 0.44
C GLY A 230 -23.49 -5.48 -0.62
N GLY A 231 -24.65 -6.02 -0.24
CA GLY A 231 -25.79 -6.22 -1.15
C GLY A 231 -25.65 -7.38 -2.15
N GLU A 232 -24.51 -8.07 -2.17
CA GLU A 232 -24.21 -9.16 -3.11
C GLU A 232 -23.74 -10.44 -2.41
N PHE A 233 -24.20 -11.59 -2.92
CA PHE A 233 -23.78 -12.89 -2.41
C PHE A 233 -22.40 -13.28 -2.98
N HIS A 234 -21.36 -13.14 -2.15
CA HIS A 234 -20.00 -13.61 -2.46
C HIS A 234 -19.54 -14.58 -1.38
N LEU A 235 -19.14 -15.80 -1.78
CA LEU A 235 -18.73 -16.85 -0.84
C LEU A 235 -17.54 -16.43 0.03
N THR A 236 -16.61 -15.68 -0.55
CA THR A 236 -15.41 -15.16 0.12
C THR A 236 -15.17 -13.70 -0.22
N THR A 237 -14.73 -13.42 -1.45
CA THR A 237 -14.26 -12.10 -1.90
C THR A 237 -14.71 -11.78 -3.33
N SER A 238 -14.66 -10.50 -3.71
CA SER A 238 -15.06 -10.01 -5.05
C SER A 238 -13.90 -9.78 -6.03
N GLN A 239 -12.66 -10.15 -5.66
CA GLN A 239 -11.44 -9.79 -6.41
C GLN A 239 -11.07 -10.75 -7.55
N MET A 240 -11.91 -11.73 -7.90
CA MET A 240 -11.57 -12.76 -8.88
C MET A 240 -11.26 -12.18 -10.27
N GLY A 241 -12.12 -11.29 -10.77
CA GLY A 241 -12.00 -10.69 -12.10
C GLY A 241 -10.71 -9.88 -12.30
N PRO A 242 -10.44 -8.84 -11.48
CA PRO A 242 -9.23 -8.03 -11.59
C PRO A 242 -7.96 -8.88 -11.52
N ASN A 243 -7.88 -9.79 -10.55
CA ASN A 243 -6.72 -10.68 -10.40
C ASN A 243 -6.54 -11.60 -11.61
N PHE A 244 -7.62 -12.13 -12.18
CA PHE A 244 -7.55 -12.95 -13.38
C PHE A 244 -7.06 -12.13 -14.57
N TYR A 245 -7.48 -10.87 -14.69
CA TYR A 245 -7.04 -9.96 -15.75
C TYR A 245 -5.58 -9.55 -15.65
N ILE A 246 -5.08 -9.21 -14.46
CA ILE A 246 -3.66 -8.93 -14.23
C ILE A 246 -2.80 -10.09 -14.74
N GLY A 247 -3.22 -11.33 -14.49
CA GLY A 247 -2.57 -12.50 -15.04
C GLY A 247 -2.78 -12.68 -16.54
N ASN A 248 -3.94 -12.35 -17.09
CA ASN A 248 -4.35 -12.79 -18.43
C ASN A 248 -4.79 -11.61 -19.32
N ASN A 249 -3.79 -10.87 -19.80
CA ASN A 249 -3.93 -9.81 -20.79
C ASN A 249 -2.69 -9.78 -21.71
N ALA A 250 -2.72 -8.94 -22.75
CA ALA A 250 -1.67 -8.86 -23.78
C ALA A 250 -0.28 -8.42 -23.25
N HIS A 251 -0.22 -7.75 -22.10
CA HIS A 251 1.02 -7.24 -21.50
C HIS A 251 1.54 -8.12 -20.34
N ALA A 252 0.77 -9.13 -19.93
CA ALA A 252 1.13 -10.00 -18.82
C ALA A 252 2.39 -10.83 -19.12
N ASN A 253 3.34 -10.85 -18.17
CA ASN A 253 4.63 -11.54 -18.30
C ASN A 253 4.74 -12.81 -17.44
N GLY A 254 3.71 -13.13 -16.66
CA GLY A 254 3.65 -14.27 -15.76
C GLY A 254 3.77 -13.92 -14.26
N GLY A 255 4.36 -12.77 -13.94
CA GLY A 255 4.29 -12.14 -12.62
C GLY A 255 3.12 -11.16 -12.53
N TYR A 256 3.03 -10.45 -11.42
CA TYR A 256 2.08 -9.37 -11.23
C TYR A 256 2.53 -8.08 -11.88
N GLN A 257 1.56 -7.33 -12.38
CA GLN A 257 1.72 -5.96 -12.85
C GLN A 257 0.48 -5.20 -12.40
N PRO A 258 0.63 -4.01 -11.80
CA PRO A 258 -0.53 -3.22 -11.41
C PRO A 258 -1.32 -2.77 -12.64
N LEU A 259 -2.63 -2.57 -12.47
CA LEU A 259 -3.51 -2.13 -13.56
C LEU A 259 -3.14 -0.72 -14.04
N VAL A 260 -2.72 0.14 -13.11
CA VAL A 260 -2.13 1.45 -13.39
C VAL A 260 -0.63 1.34 -13.05
N PRO A 261 0.28 1.67 -13.98
CA PRO A 261 1.71 1.70 -13.67
C PRO A 261 1.99 2.56 -12.43
N MET A 262 3.00 2.20 -11.63
CA MET A 262 3.34 2.83 -10.35
C MET A 262 2.31 2.67 -9.21
N HIS A 263 1.08 2.24 -9.48
CA HIS A 263 0.08 1.94 -8.44
C HIS A 263 0.17 0.48 -7.96
N GLY A 264 1.37 0.04 -7.58
CA GLY A 264 1.61 -1.32 -7.08
C GLY A 264 1.09 -1.57 -5.66
N HIS A 265 0.65 -0.54 -4.94
CA HIS A 265 0.27 -0.63 -3.54
C HIS A 265 -1.11 -1.28 -3.34
N ALA A 266 -1.25 -2.11 -2.30
CA ALA A 266 -2.48 -2.87 -2.02
C ALA A 266 -3.73 -1.98 -1.85
N GLN A 267 -3.55 -0.73 -1.42
CA GLN A 267 -4.64 0.23 -1.26
C GLN A 267 -5.23 0.70 -2.62
N HIS A 268 -4.43 0.71 -3.68
CA HIS A 268 -4.85 1.15 -5.01
C HIS A 268 -5.46 0.02 -5.85
N GLU A 269 -5.10 -1.24 -5.59
CA GLU A 269 -5.56 -2.39 -6.39
C GLU A 269 -7.07 -2.44 -6.59
N GLN A 270 -7.83 -2.23 -5.51
CA GLN A 270 -9.29 -2.22 -5.58
C GLN A 270 -9.80 -0.96 -6.30
N THR A 271 -9.26 0.20 -5.93
CA THR A 271 -9.72 1.50 -6.43
C THR A 271 -9.48 1.62 -7.93
N ASP A 272 -8.27 1.28 -8.41
CA ASP A 272 -7.91 1.29 -9.82
C ASP A 272 -8.81 0.33 -10.62
N ALA A 273 -9.07 -0.87 -10.10
CA ALA A 273 -9.94 -1.83 -10.76
C ALA A 273 -11.37 -1.31 -10.92
N VAL A 274 -11.89 -0.58 -9.92
CA VAL A 274 -13.22 0.03 -9.95
C VAL A 274 -13.22 1.22 -10.91
N GLU A 275 -12.34 2.20 -10.71
CA GLU A 275 -12.33 3.46 -11.47
C GLU A 275 -12.10 3.24 -12.97
N LEU A 276 -11.17 2.36 -13.35
CA LEU A 276 -10.93 2.04 -14.76
C LEU A 276 -12.15 1.38 -15.40
N ALA A 277 -12.84 0.50 -14.68
CA ALA A 277 -14.04 -0.17 -15.17
C ALA A 277 -15.24 0.79 -15.29
N GLU A 278 -15.44 1.64 -14.28
CA GLU A 278 -16.50 2.67 -14.29
C GLU A 278 -16.27 3.72 -15.38
N ARG A 279 -15.01 4.14 -15.58
CA ARG A 279 -14.63 5.09 -16.63
C ARG A 279 -14.92 4.55 -18.03
N GLU A 280 -14.63 3.29 -18.29
CA GLU A 280 -14.86 2.67 -19.59
C GLU A 280 -16.34 2.35 -19.84
N THR A 281 -17.10 2.03 -18.80
CA THR A 281 -18.54 1.74 -18.90
C THR A 281 -19.42 2.99 -18.81
N GLY A 282 -18.89 4.11 -18.31
CA GLY A 282 -19.62 5.37 -18.15
C GLY A 282 -20.67 5.36 -17.03
N ARG A 283 -20.61 4.40 -16.11
CA ARG A 283 -21.54 4.28 -14.97
C ARG A 283 -20.86 3.69 -13.74
N LYS A 284 -21.51 3.85 -12.58
CA LYS A 284 -21.08 3.15 -11.36
C LYS A 284 -21.37 1.65 -11.44
N LEU A 285 -20.46 0.85 -10.89
CA LEU A 285 -20.50 -0.61 -10.95
C LEU A 285 -20.51 -1.22 -9.53
N THR A 286 -21.23 -2.33 -9.36
CA THR A 286 -21.11 -3.15 -8.15
C THR A 286 -19.79 -3.95 -8.14
N ALA A 287 -19.41 -4.51 -7.00
CA ALA A 287 -18.21 -5.32 -6.88
C ALA A 287 -18.23 -6.56 -7.82
N GLY A 288 -19.39 -7.22 -7.94
CA GLY A 288 -19.63 -8.30 -8.88
C GLY A 288 -19.55 -7.84 -10.34
N GLU A 289 -20.10 -6.67 -10.68
CA GLU A 289 -20.02 -6.10 -12.02
C GLU A 289 -18.57 -5.75 -12.42
N VAL A 290 -17.79 -5.15 -11.51
CA VAL A 290 -16.35 -4.89 -11.72
C VAL A 290 -15.61 -6.20 -11.97
N SER A 291 -15.86 -7.24 -11.16
CA SER A 291 -15.26 -8.57 -11.38
C SER A 291 -15.63 -9.16 -12.75
N ASN A 292 -16.89 -9.06 -13.15
CA ASN A 292 -17.34 -9.57 -14.44
C ASN A 292 -16.76 -8.79 -15.62
N PHE A 293 -16.59 -7.47 -15.49
CA PHE A 293 -15.97 -6.62 -16.50
C PHE A 293 -14.54 -7.09 -16.82
N TRP A 294 -13.70 -7.23 -15.79
CA TRP A 294 -12.31 -7.66 -15.95
C TRP A 294 -12.20 -9.11 -16.44
N MET A 295 -13.03 -10.01 -15.91
CA MET A 295 -13.12 -11.39 -16.39
C MET A 295 -13.45 -11.45 -17.89
N THR A 296 -14.42 -10.64 -18.33
CA THR A 296 -14.82 -10.57 -19.74
C THR A 296 -13.68 -10.08 -20.62
N LYS A 297 -12.93 -9.06 -20.18
CA LYS A 297 -11.74 -8.59 -20.90
C LYS A 297 -10.69 -9.69 -21.07
N SER A 298 -10.39 -10.47 -20.04
CA SER A 298 -9.45 -11.60 -20.15
C SER A 298 -9.94 -12.67 -21.12
N LEU A 299 -11.22 -13.04 -21.03
CA LEU A 299 -11.79 -14.05 -21.92
C LEU A 299 -11.77 -13.59 -23.38
N ASN A 300 -11.96 -12.29 -23.63
CA ASN A 300 -11.84 -11.72 -24.97
C ASN A 300 -10.40 -11.79 -25.48
N PHE A 301 -9.41 -11.46 -24.66
CA PHE A 301 -7.99 -11.64 -24.98
C PHE A 301 -7.66 -13.11 -25.30
N ILE A 302 -8.08 -14.05 -24.46
CA ILE A 302 -7.82 -15.50 -24.65
C ILE A 302 -8.44 -16.00 -25.96
N ARG A 303 -9.64 -15.53 -26.32
CA ARG A 303 -10.32 -15.91 -27.57
C ARG A 303 -9.67 -15.28 -28.80
N ALA A 304 -9.26 -14.01 -28.70
CA ALA A 304 -8.62 -13.30 -29.80
C ALA A 304 -7.18 -13.79 -30.06
N GLU A 305 -6.45 -14.11 -29.00
CA GLU A 305 -5.02 -14.43 -29.02
C GLU A 305 -4.70 -15.74 -28.25
N PRO A 306 -5.20 -16.90 -28.71
CA PRO A 306 -5.05 -18.15 -27.96
C PRO A 306 -3.59 -18.59 -27.87
N TRP A 307 -2.77 -18.33 -28.88
CA TRP A 307 -1.38 -18.82 -28.90
C TRP A 307 -0.43 -18.01 -28.00
N PRO A 308 -0.49 -16.66 -27.97
CA PRO A 308 0.13 -15.86 -26.92
C PRO A 308 -0.27 -16.31 -25.52
N TRP A 309 -1.57 -16.57 -25.28
CA TRP A 309 -2.04 -17.06 -23.99
C TRP A 309 -1.47 -18.44 -23.61
N VAL A 310 -1.40 -19.41 -24.53
CA VAL A 310 -0.79 -20.71 -24.22
C VAL A 310 0.71 -20.57 -23.91
N LYS A 311 1.45 -19.72 -24.63
CA LYS A 311 2.86 -19.43 -24.30
C LYS A 311 2.99 -18.81 -22.90
N LEU A 312 2.09 -17.90 -22.55
CA LEU A 312 2.03 -17.30 -21.22
C LEU A 312 1.73 -18.35 -20.13
N MET A 313 0.76 -19.25 -20.35
CA MET A 313 0.46 -20.35 -19.44
C MET A 313 1.66 -21.30 -19.27
N ALA A 314 2.35 -21.66 -20.36
CA ALA A 314 3.55 -22.49 -20.29
C ALA A 314 4.65 -21.81 -19.47
N ARG A 315 4.87 -20.51 -19.67
CA ARG A 315 5.81 -19.71 -18.86
C ARG A 315 5.41 -19.70 -17.38
N LYS A 316 4.14 -19.41 -17.05
CA LYS A 316 3.65 -19.42 -15.67
C LYS A 316 3.79 -20.79 -15.01
N TRP A 317 3.52 -21.85 -15.75
CA TRP A 317 3.73 -23.21 -15.26
C TRP A 317 5.20 -23.45 -14.87
N LEU A 318 6.14 -23.03 -15.71
CA LEU A 318 7.57 -23.08 -15.37
C LEU A 318 7.91 -22.23 -14.15
N LEU A 319 7.34 -21.02 -14.03
CA LEU A 319 7.55 -20.12 -12.89
C LEU A 319 7.02 -20.71 -11.57
N VAL A 320 5.85 -21.37 -11.58
CA VAL A 320 5.28 -22.00 -10.37
C VAL A 320 6.24 -23.05 -9.80
N TRP A 321 6.87 -23.82 -10.68
CA TRP A 321 7.78 -24.89 -10.28
C TRP A 321 9.23 -24.45 -10.15
N ASN A 322 9.58 -23.21 -10.49
CA ASN A 322 10.98 -22.77 -10.57
C ASN A 322 11.65 -22.70 -9.19
N ALA A 323 12.95 -22.97 -9.13
CA ALA A 323 13.74 -22.88 -7.92
C ALA A 323 13.76 -21.47 -7.34
N HIS A 324 13.84 -20.46 -8.23
CA HIS A 324 13.86 -19.05 -7.88
C HIS A 324 12.44 -18.54 -7.60
N GLU A 325 12.33 -17.65 -6.62
CA GLU A 325 11.09 -17.03 -6.20
C GLU A 325 10.86 -15.71 -6.91
N LEU A 326 9.69 -15.54 -7.52
CA LEU A 326 9.26 -14.21 -7.94
C LEU A 326 8.86 -13.43 -6.68
N GLY A 327 9.60 -12.34 -6.43
CA GLY A 327 9.34 -11.43 -5.34
C GLY A 327 7.94 -10.82 -5.40
N ASP A 328 7.32 -10.72 -4.23
CA ASP A 328 6.09 -9.96 -3.97
C ASP A 328 6.51 -8.61 -3.34
N THR A 329 5.73 -8.06 -2.41
CA THR A 329 6.13 -6.89 -1.62
C THR A 329 7.45 -7.10 -0.85
N GLU A 330 7.63 -8.30 -0.30
CA GLU A 330 8.75 -8.65 0.57
C GLU A 330 9.38 -9.98 0.13
N GLU A 331 10.71 -10.01 0.06
CA GLU A 331 11.50 -11.10 -0.48
C GLU A 331 12.42 -11.72 0.58
N GLN A 332 12.47 -13.05 0.61
CA GLN A 332 13.31 -13.80 1.54
C GLN A 332 14.80 -13.42 1.44
N SER A 333 15.29 -13.10 0.23
CA SER A 333 16.69 -12.74 -0.03
C SER A 333 17.11 -11.47 0.71
N ALA A 334 16.27 -10.42 0.70
CA ALA A 334 16.53 -9.18 1.43
C ALA A 334 16.66 -9.44 2.95
N TYR A 335 15.81 -10.31 3.50
CA TYR A 335 15.87 -10.70 4.91
C TYR A 335 17.07 -11.62 5.23
N ALA A 336 17.56 -12.41 4.27
CA ALA A 336 18.73 -13.27 4.45
C ALA A 336 20.04 -12.48 4.58
N GLU A 337 20.08 -11.22 4.16
CA GLU A 337 21.20 -10.32 4.43
C GLU A 337 21.36 -10.02 5.93
N HIS A 338 20.25 -10.03 6.67
CA HIS A 338 20.22 -9.74 8.11
C HIS A 338 20.17 -11.00 9.00
N SER A 339 20.03 -12.19 8.42
CA SER A 339 19.96 -13.45 9.18
C SER A 339 20.93 -14.51 8.66
N SER A 340 21.92 -14.85 9.47
CA SER A 340 22.85 -15.94 9.15
C SER A 340 22.16 -17.30 9.07
N LEU A 341 21.13 -17.54 9.90
CA LEU A 341 20.32 -18.75 9.90
C LEU A 341 19.57 -18.89 8.57
N LEU A 342 18.84 -17.86 8.17
CA LEU A 342 18.06 -17.86 6.94
C LEU A 342 18.98 -17.99 5.72
N ARG A 343 20.10 -17.26 5.69
CA ARG A 343 21.11 -17.34 4.62
C ARG A 343 21.66 -18.74 4.45
N TRP A 344 22.05 -19.39 5.55
CA TRP A 344 22.61 -20.75 5.51
C TRP A 344 21.57 -21.77 5.04
N LEU A 345 20.34 -21.74 5.59
CA LEU A 345 19.27 -22.66 5.21
C LEU A 345 18.83 -22.48 3.75
N SER A 346 18.87 -21.25 3.22
CA SER A 346 18.53 -20.93 1.83
C SER A 346 19.41 -21.64 0.81
N VAL A 347 20.65 -21.98 1.18
CA VAL A 347 21.57 -22.74 0.31
C VAL A 347 21.15 -24.21 0.17
N PHE A 348 20.60 -24.82 1.22
CA PHE A 348 20.40 -26.28 1.28
C PHE A 348 18.96 -26.74 1.05
N LEU A 349 17.99 -25.93 1.47
CA LEU A 349 16.57 -26.33 1.48
C LEU A 349 15.68 -25.32 0.77
N HIS A 350 16.12 -24.88 -0.41
CA HIS A 350 15.28 -24.11 -1.33
C HIS A 350 14.39 -25.03 -2.18
N PHE A 351 13.39 -24.44 -2.84
CA PHE A 351 12.39 -25.17 -3.63
C PHE A 351 13.01 -26.03 -4.75
N GLY A 352 14.15 -25.59 -5.28
CA GLY A 352 14.92 -26.30 -6.30
C GLY A 352 15.56 -27.62 -5.86
N VAL A 353 15.73 -27.84 -4.55
CA VAL A 353 16.12 -29.12 -3.96
C VAL A 353 14.89 -29.91 -3.51
N LEU A 354 13.89 -29.22 -2.95
CA LEU A 354 12.69 -29.84 -2.42
C LEU A 354 11.85 -30.53 -3.50
N CYS A 355 11.63 -29.89 -4.65
CA CYS A 355 10.83 -30.44 -5.75
C CYS A 355 11.39 -31.76 -6.32
N PRO A 356 12.70 -31.88 -6.62
CA PRO A 356 13.30 -33.14 -7.02
C PRO A 356 13.17 -34.25 -5.96
N LEU A 357 13.30 -33.92 -4.67
CA LEU A 357 13.09 -34.91 -3.60
C LEU A 357 11.62 -35.33 -3.50
N ALA A 358 10.68 -34.39 -3.68
CA ALA A 358 9.26 -34.67 -3.71
C ALA A 358 8.86 -35.55 -4.90
N SER A 359 9.45 -35.33 -6.09
CA SER A 359 9.20 -36.16 -7.28
C SER A 359 9.76 -37.56 -7.12
N LEU A 360 10.95 -37.70 -6.52
CA LEU A 360 11.50 -39.00 -6.10
C LEU A 360 10.53 -39.73 -5.16
N GLY A 361 10.04 -39.03 -4.14
CA GLY A 361 9.04 -39.55 -3.21
C GLY A 361 7.76 -40.01 -3.90
N ALA A 362 7.22 -39.21 -4.82
CA ALA A 362 6.02 -39.55 -5.60
C ALA A 362 6.21 -40.85 -6.43
N VAL A 363 7.38 -41.04 -7.03
CA VAL A 363 7.71 -42.25 -7.81
C VAL A 363 7.89 -43.47 -6.89
N TRP A 364 8.64 -43.34 -5.81
CA TRP A 364 8.89 -44.47 -4.90
C TRP A 364 7.68 -44.87 -4.07
N LEU A 365 6.76 -43.94 -3.81
CA LEU A 365 5.47 -44.22 -3.16
C LEU A 365 4.39 -44.68 -4.15
N TRP A 366 4.66 -44.70 -5.46
CA TRP A 366 3.72 -45.13 -6.50
C TRP A 366 3.08 -46.52 -6.31
N PRO A 367 3.76 -47.53 -5.71
CA PRO A 367 3.10 -48.79 -5.36
C PRO A 367 1.87 -48.59 -4.45
N ARG A 368 1.87 -47.54 -3.61
CA ARG A 368 0.77 -47.13 -2.73
C ARG A 368 -0.11 -46.03 -3.34
N ARG A 369 -0.08 -45.81 -4.67
CA ARG A 369 -0.85 -44.75 -5.35
C ARG A 369 -2.35 -44.77 -5.05
N ARG A 370 -2.96 -45.93 -4.81
CA ARG A 370 -4.39 -45.99 -4.43
C ARG A 370 -4.69 -45.28 -3.11
N GLU A 371 -3.73 -45.18 -2.21
CA GLU A 371 -3.85 -44.50 -0.91
C GLU A 371 -3.36 -43.06 -0.98
N LEU A 372 -2.34 -42.80 -1.80
CA LEU A 372 -1.55 -41.56 -1.77
C LEU A 372 -1.74 -40.66 -3.01
N TRP A 373 -2.60 -41.02 -3.96
CA TRP A 373 -2.82 -40.22 -5.18
C TRP A 373 -3.27 -38.78 -4.90
N ILE A 374 -3.90 -38.54 -3.74
CA ILE A 374 -4.42 -37.23 -3.35
C ILE A 374 -3.32 -36.17 -3.27
N PHE A 375 -2.09 -36.53 -2.86
CA PHE A 375 -0.99 -35.57 -2.70
C PHE A 375 -0.50 -34.99 -4.04
N PRO A 376 -0.09 -35.80 -5.05
CA PRO A 376 0.28 -35.25 -6.35
C PRO A 376 -0.91 -34.60 -7.06
N ALA A 377 -2.14 -35.10 -6.89
CA ALA A 377 -3.33 -34.47 -7.46
C ALA A 377 -3.57 -33.07 -6.88
N VAL A 378 -3.53 -32.93 -5.55
CA VAL A 378 -3.62 -31.62 -4.86
C VAL A 378 -2.50 -30.69 -5.31
N ALA A 379 -1.26 -31.16 -5.36
CA ALA A 379 -0.13 -30.34 -5.79
C ALA A 379 -0.30 -29.83 -7.22
N LEU A 380 -0.70 -30.69 -8.16
CA LEU A 380 -0.89 -30.31 -9.57
C LEU A 380 -2.11 -29.39 -9.76
N THR A 381 -3.24 -29.68 -9.13
CA THR A 381 -4.44 -28.85 -9.22
C THR A 381 -4.22 -27.48 -8.57
N TYR A 382 -3.54 -27.44 -7.42
CA TYR A 382 -3.20 -26.18 -6.78
C TYR A 382 -2.20 -25.37 -7.61
N ALA A 383 -1.15 -26.00 -8.15
CA ALA A 383 -0.21 -25.36 -9.06
C ALA A 383 -0.91 -24.79 -10.31
N ALA A 384 -1.88 -25.51 -10.87
CA ALA A 384 -2.69 -25.04 -11.98
C ALA A 384 -3.54 -23.82 -11.59
N SER A 385 -4.11 -23.82 -10.38
CA SER A 385 -4.86 -22.67 -9.87
C SER A 385 -4.00 -21.43 -9.68
N VAL A 386 -2.71 -21.57 -9.33
CA VAL A 386 -1.76 -20.45 -9.26
C VAL A 386 -1.39 -19.98 -10.67
N ALA A 387 -1.04 -20.92 -11.57
CA ALA A 387 -0.66 -20.61 -12.94
C ALA A 387 -1.79 -19.94 -13.76
N ALA A 388 -3.06 -20.19 -13.42
CA ALA A 388 -4.21 -19.56 -14.05
C ALA A 388 -4.27 -18.03 -13.82
N PHE A 389 -3.61 -17.51 -12.78
CA PHE A 389 -3.55 -16.08 -12.44
C PHE A 389 -2.14 -15.54 -12.73
N TYR A 390 -1.47 -14.93 -11.75
CA TYR A 390 -0.07 -14.53 -11.80
C TYR A 390 0.71 -15.28 -10.70
N VAL A 391 2.02 -15.43 -10.91
CA VAL A 391 2.88 -16.26 -10.05
C VAL A 391 3.71 -15.40 -9.11
N PHE A 392 3.65 -15.72 -7.81
CA PHE A 392 4.48 -15.14 -6.76
C PHE A 392 4.93 -16.21 -5.76
N ALA A 393 6.02 -15.92 -5.03
CA ALA A 393 6.56 -16.75 -3.95
C ALA A 393 5.49 -17.15 -2.91
N ARG A 394 4.71 -16.17 -2.47
CA ARG A 394 3.62 -16.39 -1.50
C ARG A 394 2.56 -17.34 -2.04
N TYR A 395 2.22 -17.25 -3.33
CA TYR A 395 1.07 -17.96 -3.91
C TYR A 395 1.35 -19.46 -4.10
N ARG A 396 2.63 -19.84 -4.25
CA ARG A 396 3.07 -21.24 -4.29
C ARG A 396 3.24 -21.90 -2.91
N LEU A 397 3.23 -21.12 -1.82
CA LEU A 397 3.56 -21.61 -0.47
C LEU A 397 2.77 -22.87 -0.03
N PRO A 398 1.46 -23.03 -0.34
CA PRO A 398 0.71 -24.24 0.00
C PRO A 398 1.20 -25.52 -0.72
N LEU A 399 2.01 -25.42 -1.77
CA LEU A 399 2.68 -26.57 -2.37
C LEU A 399 3.80 -27.12 -1.46
N VAL A 400 4.41 -26.28 -0.62
CA VAL A 400 5.58 -26.64 0.19
C VAL A 400 5.26 -27.76 1.20
N PRO A 401 4.18 -27.71 2.01
CA PRO A 401 3.87 -28.81 2.93
C PRO A 401 3.60 -30.15 2.20
N VAL A 402 2.94 -30.11 1.04
CA VAL A 402 2.68 -31.30 0.22
C VAL A 402 3.98 -31.86 -0.36
N ALA A 403 4.87 -30.99 -0.86
CA ALA A 403 6.18 -31.37 -1.35
C ALA A 403 7.07 -31.96 -0.24
N ILE A 404 7.08 -31.37 0.96
CA ILE A 404 7.79 -31.89 2.13
C ILE A 404 7.29 -33.28 2.52
N LEU A 405 5.96 -33.51 2.53
CA LEU A 405 5.39 -34.81 2.84
C LEU A 405 5.88 -35.90 1.87
N LEU A 406 5.87 -35.60 0.56
CA LEU A 406 6.36 -36.51 -0.46
C LEU A 406 7.87 -36.72 -0.37
N ALA A 407 8.64 -35.65 -0.21
CA ALA A 407 10.10 -35.67 -0.06
C ALA A 407 10.51 -36.51 1.14
N ALA A 408 9.85 -36.33 2.29
CA ALA A 408 10.11 -37.10 3.50
C ALA A 408 9.84 -38.60 3.30
N GLY A 409 8.82 -38.96 2.53
CA GLY A 409 8.57 -40.34 2.14
C GLY A 409 9.67 -40.93 1.24
N GLY A 410 10.16 -40.14 0.28
CA GLY A 410 11.31 -40.51 -0.55
C GLY A 410 12.57 -40.74 0.29
N ILE A 411 12.92 -39.79 1.14
CA ILE A 411 14.10 -39.85 2.03
C ILE A 411 14.01 -41.05 2.99
N ALA A 412 12.84 -41.28 3.60
CA ALA A 412 12.63 -42.42 4.49
C ALA A 412 12.82 -43.76 3.76
N GLY A 413 12.52 -43.82 2.47
CA GLY A 413 12.65 -44.99 1.62
C GLY A 413 14.06 -45.28 1.08
N ILE A 414 15.01 -44.32 1.17
CA ILE A 414 16.39 -44.47 0.66
C ILE A 414 17.06 -45.71 1.24
N ARG A 415 16.97 -45.90 2.57
CA ARG A 415 17.59 -47.03 3.27
C ARG A 415 17.09 -48.39 2.76
N ASP A 416 15.81 -48.48 2.43
CA ASP A 416 15.19 -49.73 2.00
C ASP A 416 15.56 -50.07 0.54
N HIS A 417 15.78 -49.06 -0.29
CA HIS A 417 16.26 -49.21 -1.68
C HIS A 417 17.76 -49.52 -1.76
N ILE A 418 18.58 -49.03 -0.83
CA ILE A 418 20.02 -49.35 -0.76
C ILE A 418 20.26 -50.80 -0.31
N ARG A 419 19.40 -51.35 0.56
CA ARG A 419 19.60 -52.67 1.20
C ARG A 419 19.03 -53.85 0.41
N ARG A 420 18.34 -53.62 -0.71
CA ARG A 420 17.70 -54.65 -1.54
C ARG A 420 18.33 -54.63 -2.95
N PRO A 421 18.32 -55.76 -3.69
CA PRO A 421 18.78 -55.76 -5.08
C PRO A 421 17.98 -54.72 -5.88
N VAL A 422 18.69 -53.84 -6.60
CA VAL A 422 18.17 -52.58 -7.16
C VAL A 422 16.94 -52.84 -8.06
N PRO A 423 15.71 -52.58 -7.60
CA PRO A 423 14.54 -52.73 -8.47
C PRO A 423 14.55 -51.65 -9.55
N ALA A 424 13.95 -51.92 -10.71
CA ALA A 424 13.83 -50.96 -11.83
C ALA A 424 13.18 -49.62 -11.42
N SER A 425 12.39 -49.61 -10.33
CA SER A 425 11.83 -48.39 -9.73
C SER A 425 12.87 -47.42 -9.16
N THR A 426 14.05 -47.92 -8.77
CA THR A 426 15.16 -47.10 -8.27
C THR A 426 15.70 -46.21 -9.37
N TRP A 427 16.03 -46.79 -10.52
CA TRP A 427 16.52 -46.05 -11.69
C TRP A 427 15.47 -45.07 -12.23
N LYS A 428 14.20 -45.47 -12.25
CA LYS A 428 13.09 -44.56 -12.61
C LYS A 428 13.01 -43.36 -11.67
N GLY A 429 13.10 -43.59 -10.35
CA GLY A 429 13.08 -42.52 -9.36
C GLY A 429 14.27 -41.57 -9.51
N LEU A 430 15.48 -42.09 -9.69
CA LEU A 430 16.68 -41.27 -9.91
C LEU A 430 16.62 -40.47 -11.22
N ALA A 431 16.15 -41.07 -12.31
CA ALA A 431 15.95 -40.37 -13.57
C ALA A 431 14.94 -39.23 -13.45
N VAL A 432 13.82 -39.45 -12.75
CA VAL A 432 12.82 -38.41 -12.49
C VAL A 432 13.36 -37.31 -11.59
N LEU A 433 14.14 -37.65 -10.56
CA LEU A 433 14.81 -36.68 -9.69
C LEU A 433 15.74 -35.78 -10.52
N LEU A 434 16.61 -36.37 -11.35
CA LEU A 434 17.54 -35.61 -12.19
C LEU A 434 16.79 -34.73 -13.21
N ALA A 435 15.78 -35.27 -13.88
CA ALA A 435 14.98 -34.50 -14.84
C ALA A 435 14.26 -33.33 -14.16
N THR A 436 13.69 -33.56 -12.97
CA THR A 436 13.02 -32.50 -12.19
C THR A 436 14.03 -31.46 -11.72
N ALA A 437 15.23 -31.88 -11.28
CA ALA A 437 16.28 -30.96 -10.85
C ALA A 437 16.73 -30.03 -11.99
N VAL A 438 16.90 -30.56 -13.20
CA VAL A 438 17.23 -29.74 -14.38
C VAL A 438 16.09 -28.78 -14.72
N LEU A 439 14.84 -29.25 -14.75
CA LEU A 439 13.69 -28.43 -15.13
C LEU A 439 13.42 -27.29 -14.14
N VAL A 440 13.42 -27.59 -12.84
CA VAL A 440 13.09 -26.64 -11.79
C VAL A 440 14.19 -25.59 -11.60
N ASN A 441 15.46 -25.98 -11.76
CA ASN A 441 16.60 -25.05 -11.65
C ASN A 441 16.97 -24.41 -12.99
N TRP A 442 16.14 -24.58 -14.03
CA TRP A 442 16.34 -23.89 -15.30
C TRP A 442 16.19 -22.37 -15.09
N PRO A 443 17.12 -21.54 -15.60
CA PRO A 443 17.05 -20.09 -15.41
C PRO A 443 15.92 -19.50 -16.28
N VAL A 444 14.72 -19.40 -15.71
CA VAL A 444 13.54 -18.78 -16.35
C VAL A 444 13.52 -17.27 -16.12
N THR A 445 14.08 -16.81 -15.01
CA THR A 445 14.22 -15.39 -14.63
C THR A 445 15.69 -15.03 -14.45
N SER A 446 16.02 -13.76 -14.65
CA SER A 446 17.35 -13.22 -14.35
C SER A 446 17.47 -13.03 -12.84
N GLY A 447 18.27 -13.85 -12.14
CA GLY A 447 18.50 -13.74 -10.69
C GLY A 447 19.23 -12.46 -10.23
N GLN A 448 19.42 -11.46 -11.10
CA GLN A 448 20.09 -10.19 -10.77
C GLN A 448 19.20 -9.21 -9.99
N THR A 449 17.92 -9.53 -9.77
CA THR A 449 16.93 -8.64 -9.14
C THR A 449 16.49 -9.11 -7.75
N GLU A 450 17.14 -10.11 -7.15
CA GLU A 450 16.75 -10.66 -5.83
C GLU A 450 16.81 -9.60 -4.74
N GLY A 451 15.71 -9.44 -3.99
CA GLY A 451 15.63 -8.53 -2.84
C GLY A 451 15.39 -7.06 -3.20
N MET A 452 15.48 -6.71 -4.50
CA MET A 452 15.36 -5.33 -4.95
C MET A 452 13.93 -4.80 -4.83
N VAL A 453 12.91 -5.65 -4.95
CA VAL A 453 11.51 -5.24 -4.78
C VAL A 453 11.28 -4.83 -3.32
N THR A 454 11.87 -5.56 -2.38
CA THR A 454 11.77 -5.22 -0.94
C THR A 454 12.43 -3.88 -0.65
N LEU A 455 13.65 -3.66 -1.16
CA LEU A 455 14.36 -2.38 -0.96
C LEU A 455 13.62 -1.21 -1.63
N GLN A 456 13.04 -1.42 -2.80
CA GLN A 456 12.21 -0.41 -3.47
C GLN A 456 10.99 -0.03 -2.65
N ASN A 457 10.27 -1.02 -2.11
CA ASN A 457 9.10 -0.80 -1.25
C ASN A 457 9.49 -0.14 0.07
N LEU A 458 10.64 -0.51 0.64
CA LEU A 458 11.19 0.15 1.83
C LEU A 458 11.55 1.62 1.54
N GLY A 459 12.07 1.91 0.34
CA GLY A 459 12.26 3.28 -0.14
C GLY A 459 10.94 4.07 -0.18
N GLY A 460 9.87 3.47 -0.72
CA GLY A 460 8.53 4.07 -0.74
C GLY A 460 8.00 4.34 0.67
N TYR A 461 8.14 3.37 1.58
CA TYR A 461 7.78 3.53 3.00
C TYR A 461 8.49 4.75 3.64
N PHE A 462 9.79 4.95 3.38
CA PHE A 462 10.49 6.11 3.92
C PHE A 462 10.06 7.44 3.30
N VAL A 463 9.62 7.46 2.04
CA VAL A 463 9.01 8.66 1.44
C VAL A 463 7.73 9.04 2.19
N GLU A 464 6.86 8.07 2.51
CA GLU A 464 5.63 8.31 3.26
C GLU A 464 5.92 8.83 4.69
N GLN A 465 6.97 8.32 5.34
CA GLN A 465 7.42 8.81 6.64
C GLN A 465 8.18 10.15 6.57
N ARG A 466 8.36 10.74 5.37
CA ARG A 466 9.17 11.94 5.11
C ARG A 466 10.65 11.80 5.49
N GLU A 467 11.17 10.57 5.52
CA GLU A 467 12.58 10.25 5.77
C GLU A 467 13.35 10.12 4.44
N PHE A 468 13.39 11.20 3.68
CA PHE A 468 13.82 11.18 2.27
C PHE A 468 15.25 10.70 2.04
N GLU A 469 16.20 10.99 2.92
CA GLU A 469 17.60 10.51 2.78
C GLU A 469 17.69 8.98 2.93
N ARG A 470 16.87 8.36 3.78
CA ARG A 470 16.80 6.89 3.91
C ARG A 470 16.12 6.27 2.69
N ALA A 471 15.11 6.94 2.12
CA ALA A 471 14.49 6.52 0.87
C ALA A 471 15.52 6.51 -0.27
N ILE A 472 16.28 7.61 -0.41
CA ILE A 472 17.37 7.75 -1.39
C ILE A 472 18.38 6.60 -1.26
N ALA A 473 18.87 6.31 -0.06
CA ALA A 473 19.84 5.23 0.16
C ALA A 473 19.32 3.84 -0.28
N ASN A 474 18.01 3.58 -0.15
CA ASN A 474 17.40 2.34 -0.63
C ASN A 474 17.26 2.33 -2.16
N TYR A 475 16.83 3.43 -2.76
CA TYR A 475 16.75 3.53 -4.22
C TYR A 475 18.12 3.46 -4.90
N GLU A 476 19.17 4.02 -4.31
CA GLU A 476 20.55 3.87 -4.80
C GLU A 476 21.00 2.40 -4.85
N LYS A 477 20.68 1.61 -3.82
CA LYS A 477 20.95 0.16 -3.83
C LYS A 477 20.20 -0.54 -4.96
N VAL A 478 18.93 -0.21 -5.15
CA VAL A 478 18.12 -0.76 -6.26
C VAL A 478 18.74 -0.40 -7.60
N LEU A 479 19.05 0.88 -7.84
CA LEU A 479 19.59 1.37 -9.12
C LEU A 479 21.00 0.84 -9.42
N LYS A 480 21.78 0.48 -8.41
CA LYS A 480 23.07 -0.20 -8.60
C LYS A 480 22.93 -1.58 -9.24
N HIS A 481 21.85 -2.29 -8.95
CA HIS A 481 21.58 -3.64 -9.45
C HIS A 481 20.60 -3.66 -10.62
N VAL A 482 19.67 -2.71 -10.65
CA VAL A 482 18.63 -2.53 -11.66
C VAL A 482 18.66 -1.08 -12.15
N PRO A 483 19.62 -0.71 -13.01
CA PRO A 483 19.80 0.69 -13.46
C PRO A 483 18.60 1.25 -14.25
N ASP A 484 17.75 0.39 -14.78
CA ASP A 484 16.55 0.76 -15.54
C ASP A 484 15.26 0.50 -14.72
N SER A 485 15.32 0.56 -13.38
CA SER A 485 14.12 0.51 -12.52
C SER A 485 13.37 1.84 -12.60
N LEU A 486 12.21 1.81 -13.24
CA LEU A 486 11.33 2.97 -13.38
C LEU A 486 10.89 3.48 -12.01
N GLU A 487 10.44 2.57 -11.15
CA GLU A 487 9.93 2.88 -9.83
C GLU A 487 11.00 3.51 -8.94
N ALA A 488 12.23 3.00 -8.96
CA ALA A 488 13.33 3.55 -8.18
C ALA A 488 13.75 4.94 -8.69
N HIS A 489 13.79 5.16 -10.01
CA HIS A 489 14.03 6.50 -10.56
C HIS A 489 12.93 7.49 -10.17
N ALA A 490 11.65 7.10 -10.29
CA ALA A 490 10.51 7.92 -9.90
C ALA A 490 10.53 8.29 -8.40
N GLY A 491 10.78 7.29 -7.54
CA GLY A 491 10.87 7.47 -6.10
C GLY A 491 12.06 8.34 -5.69
N MET A 492 13.23 8.11 -6.29
CA MET A 492 14.43 8.92 -6.07
C MET A 492 14.21 10.38 -6.45
N GLY A 493 13.63 10.64 -7.64
CA GLY A 493 13.31 11.99 -8.09
C GLY A 493 12.37 12.71 -7.13
N SER A 494 11.34 12.01 -6.64
CA SER A 494 10.37 12.56 -5.69
C SER A 494 11.00 12.89 -4.34
N ALA A 495 11.81 11.99 -3.78
CA ALA A 495 12.53 12.21 -2.52
C ALA A 495 13.52 13.38 -2.62
N LEU A 496 14.25 13.50 -3.74
CA LEU A 496 15.19 14.60 -3.99
C LEU A 496 14.46 15.94 -4.14
N LEU A 497 13.28 15.95 -4.78
CA LEU A 497 12.47 17.16 -4.95
C LEU A 497 11.99 17.69 -3.59
N GLU A 498 11.53 16.81 -2.70
CA GLU A 498 11.13 17.16 -1.33
C GLU A 498 12.29 17.73 -0.50
N LEU A 499 13.50 17.21 -0.69
CA LEU A 499 14.73 17.76 -0.09
C LEU A 499 15.22 19.06 -0.75
N LYS A 500 14.48 19.60 -1.73
CA LYS A 500 14.86 20.77 -2.54
C LYS A 500 16.18 20.57 -3.31
N ARG A 501 16.62 19.33 -3.50
CA ARG A 501 17.77 18.93 -4.33
C ARG A 501 17.35 18.82 -5.79
N VAL A 502 16.71 19.89 -6.30
CA VAL A 502 15.96 19.87 -7.56
C VAL A 502 16.84 19.55 -8.77
N HIS A 503 18.09 20.01 -8.78
CA HIS A 503 19.05 19.70 -9.84
C HIS A 503 19.36 18.20 -9.96
N GLU A 504 19.34 17.47 -8.85
CA GLU A 504 19.56 16.01 -8.83
C GLU A 504 18.27 15.27 -9.18
N ALA A 505 17.09 15.80 -8.83
CA ALA A 505 15.80 15.16 -9.09
C ALA A 505 15.47 15.03 -10.59
N VAL A 506 15.73 16.09 -11.38
CA VAL A 506 15.40 16.16 -12.82
C VAL A 506 15.90 14.96 -13.63
N PRO A 507 17.19 14.57 -13.60
CA PRO A 507 17.67 13.44 -14.41
C PRO A 507 17.02 12.11 -14.03
N HIS A 508 16.60 11.92 -12.77
CA HIS A 508 15.86 10.72 -12.37
C HIS A 508 14.44 10.70 -12.96
N PHE A 509 13.73 11.84 -12.95
CA PHE A 509 12.42 11.92 -13.62
C PHE A 509 12.51 11.76 -15.13
N GLU A 510 13.52 12.38 -15.77
CA GLU A 510 13.78 12.21 -17.21
C GLU A 510 14.05 10.74 -17.55
N LYS A 511 14.86 10.05 -16.76
CA LYS A 511 15.15 8.62 -16.96
C LYS A 511 13.90 7.76 -16.75
N ALA A 512 13.07 8.05 -15.75
CA ALA A 512 11.81 7.33 -15.55
C ALA A 512 10.83 7.53 -16.73
N LEU A 513 10.75 8.74 -17.29
CA LEU A 513 9.94 9.03 -18.50
C LEU A 513 10.53 8.41 -19.78
N GLN A 514 11.86 8.26 -19.88
CA GLN A 514 12.47 7.49 -20.97
C GLN A 514 12.06 6.01 -20.90
N LEU A 515 11.94 5.44 -19.71
CA LEU A 515 11.50 4.06 -19.50
C LEU A 515 9.99 3.91 -19.76
N ASN A 516 9.17 4.91 -19.39
CA ASN A 516 7.75 4.95 -19.75
C ASN A 516 7.25 6.40 -19.96
N PRO A 517 7.03 6.81 -21.22
CA PRO A 517 6.65 8.19 -21.55
C PRO A 517 5.16 8.50 -21.34
N LYS A 518 4.36 7.56 -20.85
CA LYS A 518 2.89 7.72 -20.71
C LYS A 518 2.43 7.91 -19.27
N LEU A 519 3.31 8.44 -18.40
CA LEU A 519 3.03 8.61 -16.97
C LEU A 519 2.75 10.08 -16.65
N ALA A 520 1.47 10.43 -16.56
CA ALA A 520 1.01 11.79 -16.30
C ALA A 520 1.60 12.36 -15.00
N ASP A 521 1.66 11.56 -13.95
CA ASP A 521 2.15 12.01 -12.65
C ASP A 521 3.67 12.29 -12.68
N LEU A 522 4.44 11.55 -13.50
CA LEU A 522 5.86 11.85 -13.72
C LEU A 522 6.09 13.09 -14.58
N GLU A 523 5.28 13.31 -15.62
CA GLU A 523 5.30 14.54 -16.42
C GLU A 523 4.98 15.76 -15.51
N ASN A 524 3.99 15.63 -14.62
CA ASN A 524 3.66 16.66 -13.62
C ASN A 524 4.82 16.91 -12.64
N ASN A 525 5.43 15.84 -12.10
CA ASN A 525 6.55 15.97 -11.16
C ASN A 525 7.80 16.58 -11.81
N LEU A 526 8.11 16.21 -13.06
CA LEU A 526 9.18 16.85 -13.82
C LEU A 526 8.86 18.32 -14.11
N GLY A 527 7.61 18.64 -14.47
CA GLY A 527 7.15 20.02 -14.61
C GLY A 527 7.36 20.84 -13.34
N ASN A 528 6.97 20.29 -12.18
CA ASN A 528 7.18 20.92 -10.87
C ASN A 528 8.66 21.14 -10.56
N ALA A 529 9.51 20.15 -10.82
CA ALA A 529 10.96 20.28 -10.64
C ALA A 529 11.56 21.38 -11.56
N LEU A 530 11.15 21.44 -12.83
CA LEU A 530 11.62 22.46 -13.77
C LEU A 530 11.12 23.87 -13.40
N ALA A 531 9.88 23.99 -12.93
CA ALA A 531 9.31 25.25 -12.45
C ALA A 531 10.08 25.75 -11.22
N ALA A 532 10.46 24.87 -10.30
CA ALA A 532 11.28 25.20 -9.13
C ALA A 532 12.70 25.67 -9.51
N LEU A 533 13.24 25.22 -10.65
CA LEU A 533 14.49 25.75 -11.23
C LEU A 533 14.30 27.06 -12.03
N GLY A 534 13.10 27.62 -12.05
CA GLY A 534 12.76 28.81 -12.84
C GLY A 534 12.62 28.57 -14.34
N ARG A 535 12.66 27.31 -14.81
CA ARG A 535 12.55 26.93 -16.23
C ARG A 535 11.09 26.82 -16.65
N GLN A 536 10.34 27.92 -16.54
CA GLN A 536 8.87 27.91 -16.70
C GLN A 536 8.40 27.43 -18.07
N SER A 537 9.10 27.77 -19.16
CA SER A 537 8.71 27.30 -20.50
C SER A 537 8.81 25.78 -20.65
N ALA A 538 9.86 25.16 -20.09
CA ALA A 538 10.01 23.71 -20.11
C ALA A 538 9.00 23.04 -19.18
N ALA A 539 8.77 23.63 -17.99
CA ALA A 539 7.74 23.15 -17.08
C ALA A 539 6.35 23.13 -17.74
N LEU A 540 6.01 24.19 -18.48
CA LEU A 540 4.75 24.31 -19.23
C LEU A 540 4.56 23.12 -20.19
N GLU A 541 5.57 22.79 -21.00
CA GLU A 541 5.49 21.67 -21.94
C GLU A 541 5.20 20.33 -21.24
N HIS A 542 5.83 20.10 -20.08
CA HIS A 542 5.61 18.89 -19.30
C HIS A 542 4.24 18.86 -18.62
N PHE A 543 3.75 19.99 -18.09
CA PHE A 543 2.38 20.07 -17.57
C PHE A 543 1.32 19.89 -18.66
N GLU A 544 1.53 20.42 -19.86
CA GLU A 544 0.64 20.20 -21.01
C GLU A 544 0.59 18.73 -21.42
N LYS A 545 1.75 18.03 -21.45
CA LYS A 545 1.81 16.58 -21.66
C LYS A 545 1.08 15.82 -20.56
N ALA A 546 1.30 16.17 -19.29
CA ALA A 546 0.61 15.57 -18.15
C ALA A 546 -0.92 15.72 -18.29
N LEU A 547 -1.39 16.90 -18.69
CA LEU A 547 -2.80 17.20 -18.88
C LEU A 547 -3.41 16.43 -20.07
N LEU A 548 -2.66 16.25 -21.15
CA LEU A 548 -3.07 15.40 -22.27
C LEU A 548 -3.23 13.94 -21.85
N LEU A 549 -2.31 13.43 -21.01
CA LEU A 549 -2.36 12.07 -20.50
C LEU A 549 -3.49 11.86 -19.46
N LYS A 550 -3.74 12.87 -18.61
CA LYS A 550 -4.76 12.84 -17.53
C LYS A 550 -5.59 14.13 -17.51
N PRO A 551 -6.56 14.31 -18.44
CA PRO A 551 -7.33 15.55 -18.57
C PRO A 551 -8.20 15.94 -17.37
N GLY A 552 -8.51 14.98 -16.50
CA GLY A 552 -9.34 15.13 -15.31
C GLY A 552 -8.56 15.28 -14.01
N SER A 553 -7.32 15.79 -14.05
CA SER A 553 -6.54 16.07 -12.84
C SER A 553 -6.62 17.56 -12.47
N ALA A 554 -7.26 17.86 -11.34
CA ALA A 554 -7.33 19.22 -10.79
C ALA A 554 -5.94 19.74 -10.41
N GLU A 555 -5.07 18.87 -9.89
CA GLU A 555 -3.70 19.21 -9.51
C GLU A 555 -2.84 19.63 -10.73
N ILE A 556 -2.93 18.91 -11.85
CA ILE A 556 -2.19 19.25 -13.07
C ILE A 556 -2.67 20.61 -13.62
N CYS A 557 -3.99 20.86 -13.63
CA CYS A 557 -4.54 22.16 -14.03
C CYS A 557 -4.05 23.28 -13.11
N TYR A 558 -3.99 23.05 -11.80
CA TYR A 558 -3.47 24.00 -10.82
C TYR A 558 -1.98 24.31 -11.05
N ASN A 559 -1.14 23.28 -11.21
CA ASN A 559 0.30 23.45 -11.44
C ASN A 559 0.59 24.17 -12.77
N LEU A 560 -0.17 23.83 -13.82
CA LEU A 560 -0.12 24.53 -15.11
C LEU A 560 -0.51 26.02 -14.96
N GLY A 561 -1.59 26.30 -14.21
CA GLY A 561 -2.03 27.66 -13.89
C GLY A 561 -0.96 28.47 -13.15
N ASN A 562 -0.27 27.86 -12.19
CA ASN A 562 0.85 28.50 -11.48
C ASN A 562 1.99 28.86 -12.43
N SER A 563 2.39 27.95 -13.32
CA SER A 563 3.44 28.18 -14.31
C SER A 563 3.07 29.32 -15.27
N LEU A 564 1.83 29.32 -15.77
CA LEU A 564 1.30 30.38 -16.65
C LEU A 564 1.29 31.74 -15.95
N LEU A 565 0.90 31.78 -14.67
CA LEU A 565 0.91 33.00 -13.86
C LEU A 565 2.33 33.57 -13.70
N GLN A 566 3.33 32.72 -13.43
CA GLN A 566 4.73 33.13 -13.35
C GLN A 566 5.24 33.70 -14.69
N MET A 567 4.73 33.19 -15.81
CA MET A 567 4.98 33.74 -17.15
C MET A 567 4.12 34.96 -17.52
N ARG A 568 3.34 35.50 -16.57
CA ARG A 568 2.41 36.64 -16.76
C ARG A 568 1.27 36.39 -17.77
N ARG A 569 0.96 35.12 -18.08
CA ARG A 569 -0.16 34.71 -18.95
C ARG A 569 -1.46 34.59 -18.14
N ILE A 570 -1.94 35.73 -17.65
CA ILE A 570 -3.00 35.80 -16.61
C ILE A 570 -4.32 35.15 -17.05
N ALA A 571 -4.80 35.44 -18.26
CA ALA A 571 -6.07 34.90 -18.75
C ALA A 571 -6.06 33.36 -18.85
N GLU A 572 -4.94 32.79 -19.28
CA GLU A 572 -4.77 31.35 -19.40
C GLU A 572 -4.62 30.68 -18.02
N ALA A 573 -3.94 31.33 -17.08
CA ALA A 573 -3.86 30.88 -15.70
C ALA A 573 -5.25 30.80 -15.05
N VAL A 574 -6.11 31.81 -15.25
CA VAL A 574 -7.52 31.78 -14.79
C VAL A 574 -8.27 30.60 -15.37
N ALA A 575 -8.20 30.39 -16.70
CA ALA A 575 -8.90 29.29 -17.34
C ALA A 575 -8.47 27.92 -16.77
N MET A 576 -7.19 27.77 -16.41
CA MET A 576 -6.69 26.54 -15.79
C MET A 576 -7.14 26.37 -14.34
N TYR A 577 -7.18 27.44 -13.54
CA TYR A 577 -7.74 27.34 -12.19
C TYR A 577 -9.25 27.10 -12.19
N GLU A 578 -10.00 27.73 -13.10
CA GLU A 578 -11.43 27.46 -13.29
C GLU A 578 -11.65 26.00 -13.66
N LYS A 579 -10.84 25.45 -14.57
CA LYS A 579 -10.88 24.03 -14.92
C LYS A 579 -10.53 23.13 -13.74
N SER A 580 -9.55 23.51 -12.91
CA SER A 580 -9.19 22.78 -11.69
C SER A 580 -10.38 22.69 -10.72
N VAL A 581 -11.05 23.82 -10.45
CA VAL A 581 -12.24 23.88 -9.59
C VAL A 581 -13.45 23.15 -10.19
N GLN A 582 -13.59 23.12 -11.52
CA GLN A 582 -14.63 22.35 -12.19
C GLN A 582 -14.40 20.84 -12.08
N ILE A 583 -13.14 20.40 -12.11
CA ILE A 583 -12.77 18.98 -11.94
C ILE A 583 -12.94 18.56 -10.48
N ASP A 584 -12.44 19.37 -9.55
CA ASP A 584 -12.52 19.14 -8.12
C ASP A 584 -12.91 20.44 -7.41
N SER A 585 -14.18 20.53 -7.01
CA SER A 585 -14.72 21.68 -6.29
C SER A 585 -14.20 21.80 -4.86
N GLU A 586 -13.49 20.79 -4.35
CA GLU A 586 -12.88 20.79 -3.01
C GLU A 586 -11.39 21.17 -3.04
N PHE A 587 -10.84 21.48 -4.22
CA PHE A 587 -9.43 21.88 -4.40
C PHE A 587 -9.19 23.33 -3.94
N ALA A 588 -9.00 23.51 -2.64
CA ALA A 588 -8.94 24.81 -1.96
C ALA A 588 -7.87 25.77 -2.51
N GLU A 589 -6.71 25.24 -2.91
CA GLU A 589 -5.58 26.00 -3.44
C GLU A 589 -5.93 26.71 -4.76
N SER A 590 -6.70 26.05 -5.63
CA SER A 590 -7.21 26.65 -6.86
C SER A 590 -8.23 27.75 -6.59
N HIS A 591 -9.12 27.56 -5.61
CA HIS A 591 -10.03 28.62 -5.18
C HIS A 591 -9.28 29.87 -4.71
N ASN A 592 -8.25 29.72 -3.87
CA ASN A 592 -7.46 30.86 -3.39
C ASN A 592 -6.75 31.61 -4.52
N ASN A 593 -6.09 30.89 -5.44
CA ASN A 593 -5.34 31.51 -6.53
C ASN A 593 -6.27 32.13 -7.58
N LEU A 594 -7.39 31.48 -7.90
CA LEU A 594 -8.42 32.03 -8.78
C LEU A 594 -9.04 33.29 -8.19
N GLY A 595 -9.43 33.27 -6.90
CA GLY A 595 -9.97 34.44 -6.21
C GLY A 595 -8.99 35.63 -6.23
N SER A 596 -7.70 35.35 -6.01
CA SER A 596 -6.65 36.38 -6.06
C SER A 596 -6.54 37.02 -7.45
N LEU A 597 -6.58 36.23 -8.52
CA LEU A 597 -6.50 36.74 -9.89
C LEU A 597 -7.77 37.48 -10.31
N LEU A 598 -8.95 36.95 -9.98
CA LEU A 598 -10.22 37.64 -10.25
C LEU A 598 -10.29 38.99 -9.55
N PHE A 599 -9.80 39.07 -8.32
CA PHE A 599 -9.71 40.33 -7.60
C PHE A 599 -8.79 41.34 -8.31
N GLN A 600 -7.61 40.90 -8.76
CA GLN A 600 -6.70 41.73 -9.55
C GLN A 600 -7.29 42.20 -10.89
N MET A 601 -8.19 41.40 -11.47
CA MET A 601 -8.94 41.73 -12.69
C MET A 601 -10.16 42.64 -12.45
N GLY A 602 -10.39 43.09 -11.21
CA GLY A 602 -11.52 43.96 -10.88
C GLY A 602 -12.86 43.21 -10.82
N ARG A 603 -12.85 41.91 -10.54
CA ARG A 603 -14.05 41.06 -10.36
C ARG A 603 -14.21 40.64 -8.88
N PRO A 604 -14.48 41.57 -7.96
CA PRO A 604 -14.40 41.31 -6.52
C PRO A 604 -15.48 40.38 -5.98
N GLU A 605 -16.70 40.40 -6.54
CA GLU A 605 -17.79 39.51 -6.09
C GLU A 605 -17.48 38.04 -6.38
N GLU A 606 -16.88 37.75 -7.53
CA GLU A 606 -16.45 36.40 -7.89
C GLU A 606 -15.25 35.96 -7.04
N ALA A 607 -14.34 36.88 -6.75
CA ALA A 607 -13.25 36.62 -5.81
C ALA A 607 -13.76 36.26 -4.40
N LEU A 608 -14.77 36.98 -3.89
CA LEU A 608 -15.41 36.67 -2.60
C LEU A 608 -15.97 35.25 -2.57
N HIS A 609 -16.65 34.83 -3.64
CA HIS A 609 -17.16 33.45 -3.75
C HIS A 609 -16.04 32.43 -3.59
N HIS A 610 -14.96 32.55 -4.36
CA HIS A 610 -13.87 31.58 -4.31
C HIS A 610 -13.10 31.62 -2.99
N PHE A 611 -12.84 32.80 -2.41
CA PHE A 611 -12.19 32.88 -1.10
C PHE A 611 -13.05 32.29 0.02
N ARG A 612 -14.38 32.52 0.01
CA ARG A 612 -15.32 31.88 0.95
C ARG A 612 -15.30 30.36 0.83
N SER A 613 -15.28 29.81 -0.38
CA SER A 613 -15.11 28.36 -0.58
C SER A 613 -13.78 27.85 -0.05
N CYS A 614 -12.68 28.57 -0.29
CA CYS A 614 -11.36 28.19 0.22
C CYS A 614 -11.32 28.11 1.75
N VAL A 615 -11.81 29.12 2.47
CA VAL A 615 -11.82 29.12 3.94
C VAL A 615 -12.80 28.09 4.52
N ALA A 616 -13.89 27.78 3.82
CA ALA A 616 -14.79 26.69 4.22
C ALA A 616 -14.11 25.30 4.11
N LEU A 617 -13.33 25.08 3.05
CA LEU A 617 -12.57 23.86 2.82
C LEU A 617 -11.33 23.76 3.74
N ARG A 618 -10.70 24.90 4.05
CA ARG A 618 -9.51 24.99 4.90
C ARG A 618 -9.68 26.07 5.98
N PRO A 619 -10.41 25.78 7.09
CA PRO A 619 -10.71 26.76 8.14
C PRO A 619 -9.51 27.29 8.94
N LYS A 620 -8.30 26.74 8.71
CA LYS A 620 -7.06 27.16 9.39
C LYS A 620 -6.05 27.80 8.43
N ALA A 621 -6.44 28.06 7.18
CA ALA A 621 -5.55 28.66 6.20
C ALA A 621 -5.44 30.18 6.42
N ALA A 622 -4.50 30.61 7.26
CA ALA A 622 -4.31 32.02 7.62
C ALA A 622 -4.24 32.95 6.39
N GLY A 623 -3.48 32.57 5.36
CA GLY A 623 -3.36 33.34 4.12
C GLY A 623 -4.67 33.49 3.35
N ALA A 624 -5.54 32.47 3.36
CA ALA A 624 -6.84 32.54 2.69
C ALA A 624 -7.81 33.48 3.42
N HIS A 625 -7.83 33.43 4.76
CA HIS A 625 -8.57 34.36 5.60
C HIS A 625 -8.08 35.81 5.41
N ALA A 626 -6.76 36.03 5.37
CA ALA A 626 -6.20 37.35 5.10
C ALA A 626 -6.60 37.87 3.72
N ASN A 627 -6.55 37.03 2.68
CA ASN A 627 -6.99 37.41 1.33
C ASN A 627 -8.50 37.74 1.29
N LEU A 628 -9.34 36.94 1.97
CA LEU A 628 -10.77 37.21 2.09
C LEU A 628 -11.02 38.55 2.80
N GLY A 629 -10.31 38.83 3.89
CA GLY A 629 -10.36 40.10 4.61
C GLY A 629 -9.98 41.30 3.73
N VAL A 630 -8.99 41.15 2.84
CA VAL A 630 -8.61 42.21 1.89
C VAL A 630 -9.76 42.52 0.94
N VAL A 631 -10.39 41.50 0.37
CA VAL A 631 -11.50 41.69 -0.56
C VAL A 631 -12.71 42.30 0.15
N LEU A 632 -13.12 41.75 1.31
CA LEU A 632 -14.23 42.27 2.11
C LEU A 632 -14.03 43.72 2.52
N SER A 633 -12.81 44.09 2.91
CA SER A 633 -12.48 45.48 3.25
C SER A 633 -12.68 46.41 2.06
N LYS A 634 -12.35 45.96 0.84
CA LYS A 634 -12.44 46.78 -0.38
C LYS A 634 -13.83 46.76 -1.01
N THR A 635 -14.67 45.77 -0.71
CA THR A 635 -16.07 45.71 -1.15
C THR A 635 -17.07 46.29 -0.16
N GLY A 636 -16.60 46.95 0.92
CA GLY A 636 -17.46 47.66 1.86
C GLY A 636 -18.03 46.82 2.99
N HIS A 637 -17.39 45.70 3.35
CA HIS A 637 -17.79 44.80 4.44
C HIS A 637 -16.74 44.77 5.57
N PRO A 638 -16.43 45.91 6.22
CA PRO A 638 -15.31 46.02 7.16
C PRO A 638 -15.50 45.17 8.43
N ALA A 639 -16.73 44.98 8.91
CA ALA A 639 -17.00 44.15 10.08
C ALA A 639 -16.71 42.66 9.83
N GLU A 640 -17.05 42.16 8.63
CA GLU A 640 -16.67 40.80 8.22
C GLU A 640 -15.15 40.70 8.03
N ALA A 641 -14.52 41.69 7.39
CA ALA A 641 -13.07 41.72 7.21
C ALA A 641 -12.30 41.62 8.53
N VAL A 642 -12.75 42.32 9.59
CA VAL A 642 -12.16 42.22 10.93
C VAL A 642 -12.16 40.77 11.43
N ARG A 643 -13.29 40.08 11.34
CA ARG A 643 -13.41 38.68 11.80
C ARG A 643 -12.49 37.74 11.03
N GLU A 644 -12.36 37.94 9.73
CA GLU A 644 -11.47 37.13 8.89
C GLU A 644 -9.99 37.38 9.24
N TYR A 645 -9.58 38.64 9.46
CA TYR A 645 -8.22 38.92 9.91
C TYR A 645 -7.94 38.41 11.33
N GLU A 646 -8.90 38.48 12.24
CA GLU A 646 -8.77 37.88 13.57
C GLU A 646 -8.55 36.38 13.46
N THR A 647 -9.34 35.69 12.63
CA THR A 647 -9.17 34.25 12.36
C THR A 647 -7.80 33.95 11.71
N ALA A 648 -7.34 34.81 10.79
CA ALA A 648 -6.02 34.68 10.19
C ALA A 648 -4.90 34.78 11.24
N LEU A 649 -5.01 35.71 12.19
CA LEU A 649 -4.03 35.94 13.26
C LEU A 649 -4.11 34.90 14.40
N GLU A 650 -5.26 34.29 14.60
CA GLU A 650 -5.38 33.11 15.47
C GLU A 650 -4.61 31.91 14.88
N ALA A 651 -4.64 31.76 13.56
CA ALA A 651 -3.93 30.69 12.86
C ALA A 651 -2.43 30.99 12.67
N ASP A 652 -2.06 32.24 12.35
CA ASP A 652 -0.67 32.71 12.23
C ASP A 652 -0.49 34.08 12.92
N PRO A 653 -0.10 34.10 14.21
CA PRO A 653 0.12 35.32 14.95
C PRO A 653 1.32 36.16 14.50
N ALA A 654 2.15 35.71 13.55
CA ALA A 654 3.30 36.45 13.06
C ALA A 654 3.04 37.17 11.72
N GLN A 655 1.82 37.04 11.17
CA GLN A 655 1.48 37.58 9.86
C GLN A 655 1.31 39.11 9.87
N THR A 656 2.40 39.82 9.60
CA THR A 656 2.47 41.31 9.63
C THR A 656 1.45 41.99 8.72
N ALA A 657 1.21 41.45 7.52
CA ALA A 657 0.24 42.02 6.58
C ALA A 657 -1.20 41.97 7.14
N ALA A 658 -1.61 40.87 7.77
CA ALA A 658 -2.92 40.76 8.39
C ALA A 658 -3.04 41.67 9.62
N MET A 659 -1.99 41.78 10.45
CA MET A 659 -1.95 42.73 11.57
C MET A 659 -2.12 44.16 11.09
N SER A 660 -1.36 44.55 10.06
CA SER A 660 -1.42 45.91 9.50
C SER A 660 -2.80 46.18 8.89
N ASN A 661 -3.35 45.26 8.10
CA ASN A 661 -4.67 45.47 7.50
C ASN A 661 -5.79 45.53 8.54
N LEU A 662 -5.74 44.69 9.59
CA LEU A 662 -6.69 44.73 10.69
C LEU A 662 -6.57 46.06 11.47
N ALA A 663 -5.34 46.45 11.83
CA ALA A 663 -5.09 47.71 12.53
C ALA A 663 -5.58 48.92 11.72
N TRP A 664 -5.37 48.90 10.40
CA TRP A 664 -5.86 49.94 9.51
C TRP A 664 -7.39 50.08 9.57
N ILE A 665 -8.12 48.96 9.48
CA ILE A 665 -9.60 48.98 9.55
C ILE A 665 -10.07 49.47 10.93
N LEU A 666 -9.48 48.95 12.01
CA LEU A 666 -9.83 49.34 13.38
C LEU A 666 -9.53 50.82 13.68
N ALA A 667 -8.55 51.42 12.99
CA ALA A 667 -8.21 52.84 13.14
C ALA A 667 -9.05 53.75 12.23
N THR A 668 -9.34 53.34 11.00
CA THR A 668 -9.80 54.26 9.93
C THR A 668 -11.26 54.07 9.52
N CYS A 669 -11.93 52.99 9.93
CA CYS A 669 -13.31 52.72 9.51
C CYS A 669 -14.27 53.86 9.94
N PRO A 670 -15.13 54.38 9.04
CA PRO A 670 -16.12 55.38 9.42
C PRO A 670 -17.11 54.89 10.49
N ASP A 671 -17.40 53.58 10.50
CA ASP A 671 -18.31 52.97 11.45
C ASP A 671 -17.68 52.86 12.85
N PRO A 672 -18.18 53.57 13.87
CA PRO A 672 -17.67 53.48 15.24
C PRO A 672 -17.84 52.09 15.87
N ALA A 673 -18.75 51.24 15.38
CA ALA A 673 -18.93 49.88 15.90
C ALA A 673 -17.77 48.95 15.52
N VAL A 674 -17.08 49.24 14.41
CA VAL A 674 -15.90 48.49 13.94
C VAL A 674 -14.61 49.05 14.53
N ARG A 675 -14.57 50.36 14.84
CA ARG A 675 -13.34 51.01 15.32
C ARG A 675 -12.92 50.55 16.71
N ASN A 676 -11.61 50.38 16.88
CA ASN A 676 -10.96 50.13 18.15
C ASN A 676 -9.51 50.65 18.13
N GLY A 677 -9.33 51.93 18.42
CA GLY A 677 -8.03 52.60 18.34
C GLY A 677 -6.96 51.97 19.24
N THR A 678 -7.32 51.51 20.45
CA THR A 678 -6.37 50.87 21.37
C THR A 678 -5.83 49.56 20.80
N ARG A 679 -6.72 48.72 20.27
CA ARG A 679 -6.33 47.47 19.61
C ARG A 679 -5.58 47.71 18.31
N ALA A 680 -5.95 48.74 17.54
CA ALA A 680 -5.24 49.14 16.34
C ALA A 680 -3.78 49.49 16.62
N VAL A 681 -3.51 50.27 17.68
CA VAL A 681 -2.13 50.60 18.10
C VAL A 681 -1.39 49.33 18.52
N GLU A 682 -2.00 48.45 19.31
CA GLU A 682 -1.34 47.21 19.75
C GLU A 682 -0.90 46.33 18.56
N LEU A 683 -1.79 46.13 17.58
CA LEU A 683 -1.49 45.32 16.41
C LEU A 683 -0.46 45.98 15.48
N ALA A 684 -0.60 47.29 15.23
CA ALA A 684 0.34 48.02 14.38
C ALA A 684 1.74 48.12 15.00
N SER A 685 1.84 48.30 16.32
CA SER A 685 3.13 48.27 17.03
C SER A 685 3.78 46.89 16.96
N LYS A 686 3.01 45.81 17.16
CA LYS A 686 3.54 44.43 16.98
C LYS A 686 4.03 44.18 15.56
N ALA A 687 3.30 44.62 14.54
CA ALA A 687 3.75 44.49 13.16
C ALA A 687 5.03 45.30 12.90
N ASP A 688 5.12 46.51 13.46
CA ASP A 688 6.30 47.38 13.37
C ASP A 688 7.52 46.76 14.03
N ASP A 689 7.36 46.19 15.24
CA ASP A 689 8.40 45.45 15.97
C ASP A 689 8.95 44.27 15.13
N ILE A 690 8.07 43.52 14.46
CA ILE A 690 8.48 42.40 13.58
C ILE A 690 9.25 42.92 12.36
N THR A 691 8.81 44.03 11.77
CA THR A 691 9.48 44.63 10.60
C THR A 691 10.70 45.48 10.96
N GLN A 692 10.95 45.74 12.25
CA GLN A 692 12.02 46.58 12.76
C GLN A 692 12.05 47.98 12.11
N HIS A 693 10.88 48.63 11.99
CA HIS A 693 10.72 49.94 11.36
C HIS A 693 11.11 50.01 9.87
N ALA A 694 11.20 48.86 9.18
CA ALA A 694 11.62 48.79 7.78
C ALA A 694 10.47 48.85 6.76
N SER A 695 9.21 48.90 7.21
CA SER A 695 8.04 48.92 6.32
C SER A 695 7.29 50.26 6.39
N PRO A 696 7.30 51.07 5.31
CA PRO A 696 6.53 52.32 5.28
C PRO A 696 5.02 52.11 5.47
N ASP A 697 4.45 51.02 4.95
CA ASP A 697 3.02 50.72 5.04
C ASP A 697 2.58 50.40 6.48
N VAL A 698 3.41 49.66 7.21
CA VAL A 698 3.17 49.35 8.64
C VAL A 698 3.31 50.62 9.47
N LEU A 699 4.33 51.45 9.22
CA LEU A 699 4.52 52.73 9.91
C LEU A 699 3.37 53.72 9.63
N ARG A 700 2.89 53.78 8.38
CA ARG A 700 1.70 54.56 8.01
C ARG A 700 0.48 54.10 8.81
N THR A 701 0.27 52.79 8.91
CA THR A 701 -0.83 52.20 9.68
C THR A 701 -0.71 52.51 11.17
N LEU A 702 0.48 52.41 11.74
CA LEU A 702 0.75 52.77 13.13
C LEU A 702 0.48 54.25 13.39
N ALA A 703 0.87 55.14 12.48
CA ALA A 703 0.58 56.57 12.58
C ALA A 703 -0.93 56.85 12.60
N ALA A 704 -1.70 56.21 11.70
CA ALA A 704 -3.15 56.32 11.67
C ALA A 704 -3.79 55.82 12.99
N ALA A 705 -3.32 54.69 13.53
CA ALA A 705 -3.80 54.15 14.80
C ALA A 705 -3.46 55.06 16.00
N LEU A 706 -2.26 55.64 16.03
CA LEU A 706 -1.86 56.62 17.05
C LEU A 706 -2.74 57.88 16.99
N ALA A 707 -2.99 58.40 15.79
CA ALA A 707 -3.86 59.55 15.59
C ALA A 707 -5.31 59.28 16.04
N GLU A 708 -5.83 58.08 15.78
CA GLU A 708 -7.16 57.64 16.24
C GLU A 708 -7.31 57.71 17.76
N THR A 709 -6.24 57.40 18.50
CA THR A 709 -6.22 57.47 19.98
C THR A 709 -5.88 58.86 20.53
N GLY A 710 -5.74 59.87 19.66
CA GLY A 710 -5.37 61.24 20.05
C GLY A 710 -3.87 61.46 20.29
N ARG A 711 -3.01 60.47 20.03
CA ARG A 711 -1.55 60.54 20.19
C ARG A 711 -0.88 61.21 18.97
N PHE A 712 -1.36 62.40 18.61
CA PHE A 712 -0.91 63.14 17.41
C PHE A 712 0.60 63.45 17.34
N PRO A 713 1.31 63.77 18.45
CA PRO A 713 2.76 63.97 18.40
C PRO A 713 3.52 62.74 17.92
N GLU A 714 3.12 61.56 18.41
CA GLU A 714 3.73 60.28 18.05
C GLU A 714 3.35 59.87 16.63
N ALA A 715 2.08 60.03 16.25
CA ALA A 715 1.62 59.80 14.87
C ALA A 715 2.44 60.61 13.85
N ARG A 716 2.73 61.88 14.15
CA ARG A 716 3.59 62.73 13.29
C ARG A 716 5.04 62.25 13.22
N GLN A 717 5.58 61.75 14.31
CA GLN A 717 6.93 61.19 14.31
C GLN A 717 6.98 59.91 13.46
N THR A 718 6.04 58.99 13.66
CA THR A 718 5.95 57.73 12.93
C THR A 718 5.74 57.95 11.43
N ILE A 719 4.82 58.84 11.03
CA ILE A 719 4.59 59.13 9.60
C ILE A 719 5.80 59.82 8.95
N ASN A 720 6.55 60.66 9.68
CA ASN A 720 7.79 61.24 9.17
C ASN A 720 8.86 60.16 8.92
N THR A 721 8.96 59.15 9.80
CA THR A 721 9.83 58.00 9.57
C THR A 721 9.44 57.26 8.29
N ALA A 722 8.13 57.03 8.07
CA ALA A 722 7.63 56.41 6.85
C ALA A 722 7.95 57.23 5.59
N ILE A 723 7.77 58.56 5.64
CA ILE A 723 8.10 59.49 4.54
C ILE A 723 9.59 59.42 4.21
N ASN A 724 10.45 59.55 5.22
CA ASN A 724 11.91 59.51 5.03
C ASN A 724 12.35 58.17 4.41
N LEU A 725 11.72 57.07 4.84
CA LEU A 725 12.01 55.75 4.30
C LEU A 725 11.59 55.64 2.82
N LEU A 726 10.39 56.11 2.46
CA LEU A 726 9.94 56.15 1.06
C LEU A 726 10.82 57.04 0.18
N GLU A 727 11.24 58.21 0.68
CA GLU A 727 12.15 59.10 -0.04
C GLU A 727 13.52 58.43 -0.25
N SER A 728 14.04 57.73 0.76
CA SER A 728 15.30 56.97 0.64
C SER A 728 15.19 55.79 -0.34
N GLN A 729 14.00 55.23 -0.51
CA GLN A 729 13.68 54.17 -1.47
C GLN A 729 13.35 54.72 -2.88
N GLY A 730 13.39 56.04 -3.09
CA GLY A 730 13.09 56.69 -4.36
C GLY A 730 11.59 56.76 -4.71
N ASN A 731 10.70 56.47 -3.75
CA ASN A 731 9.26 56.44 -3.96
C ASN A 731 8.60 57.79 -3.60
N HIS A 732 8.98 58.83 -4.34
CA HIS A 732 8.58 60.21 -4.07
C HIS A 732 7.06 60.45 -4.16
N GLY A 733 6.35 59.70 -5.02
CA GLY A 733 4.89 59.84 -5.16
C GLY A 733 4.13 59.44 -3.90
N LEU A 734 4.48 58.29 -3.31
CA LEU A 734 3.87 57.86 -2.04
C LEU A 734 4.32 58.74 -0.87
N ALA A 735 5.59 59.16 -0.85
CA ALA A 735 6.08 60.08 0.17
C ALA A 735 5.28 61.38 0.20
N GLU A 736 4.93 61.91 -0.98
CA GLU A 736 4.10 63.12 -1.09
C GLU A 736 2.67 62.89 -0.59
N ALA A 737 2.07 61.74 -0.90
CA ALA A 737 0.76 61.38 -0.36
C ALA A 737 0.75 61.33 1.18
N LEU A 738 1.81 60.78 1.79
CA LEU A 738 1.93 60.73 3.26
C LEU A 738 2.17 62.10 3.91
N LYS A 739 2.72 63.09 3.17
CA LYS A 739 2.85 64.47 3.70
C LYS A 739 1.48 65.11 3.92
N SER A 740 0.50 64.82 3.06
CA SER A 740 -0.89 65.26 3.25
C SER A 740 -1.51 64.63 4.51
N GLU A 741 -1.27 63.34 4.76
CA GLU A 741 -1.72 62.68 6.00
C GLU A 741 -1.06 63.29 7.24
N ARG A 742 0.23 63.62 7.15
CA ARG A 742 0.97 64.29 8.24
C ARG A 742 0.38 65.67 8.57
N GLU A 743 -0.03 66.45 7.57
CA GLU A 743 -0.70 67.75 7.78
C GLU A 743 -2.03 67.58 8.52
N TRP A 744 -2.78 66.53 8.19
CA TRP A 744 -3.98 66.15 8.94
C TRP A 744 -3.69 65.85 10.42
N TYR A 745 -2.64 65.06 10.69
CA TYR A 745 -2.22 64.80 12.07
C TYR A 745 -1.68 66.04 12.77
N GLN A 746 -1.08 67.01 12.06
CA GLN A 746 -0.68 68.31 12.61
C GLN A 746 -1.88 69.17 13.00
N ALA A 747 -2.98 69.10 12.26
CA ALA A 747 -4.22 69.78 12.58
C ALA A 747 -5.01 69.13 13.74
N GLY A 748 -4.47 68.06 14.36
CA GLY A 748 -5.13 67.34 15.45
C GLY A 748 -6.33 66.51 14.98
N ARG A 749 -6.33 66.08 13.72
CA ARG A 749 -7.43 65.34 13.12
C ARG A 749 -7.01 63.91 12.74
N PRO A 750 -7.81 62.88 13.04
CA PRO A 750 -7.52 61.51 12.68
C PRO A 750 -7.76 61.25 11.19
N PHE A 751 -7.16 60.18 10.66
CA PHE A 751 -7.21 59.84 9.23
C PHE A 751 -8.65 59.68 8.69
N ARG A 752 -9.56 59.11 9.48
CA ARG A 752 -10.97 58.87 9.08
C ARG A 752 -11.76 60.13 8.70
N GLU A 753 -11.28 61.31 9.11
CA GLU A 753 -11.92 62.61 8.81
C GLU A 753 -11.36 63.25 7.53
N MET A 754 -10.35 62.62 6.92
CA MET A 754 -9.74 63.05 5.67
C MET A 754 -10.75 62.84 4.51
N PRO A 755 -11.01 63.87 3.68
CA PRO A 755 -12.05 63.87 2.67
C PRO A 755 -11.76 63.00 1.44
#